data_AF-Q2JHN2-F1
#
_entry.id   AF-Q2JHN2-F1
#
_cell.length_a   1.000
_cell.length_b   1.000
_cell.length_c   1.000
_cell.angle_alpha   90.00
_cell.angle_beta   90.00
_cell.angle_gamma   90.00
#
_symmetry.space_group_name_H-M   'P 1'
#
loop_
_entity.id
_entity.type
_entity.pdbx_description
1 polymer ?
#
loop_
_entity_poly.entity_id
_entity_poly.type
_entity_poly.pdbx_seq_one_letter_code
_entity_poly.pdbx_strand_id
1 'polypeptide(L)'
;MANEPAFPSEPEAITLSALEQALAAGQLSLAYQLYTPLVRTGILSQEKVLDLLLSLASRLENSPTQDPQQRLQACLKLREMAFELDPSRRDNTQVLLMRTLQAQDELAVGFYGQALAEQLASLGEEQTLDITQEPLLTQLLTRLWDDGYLDLFFEVATALQARLLEDQKSGFAALLAQLAHAVDPEQANRYKGLWIIEDLIGDFFQKAACALFQNSTSDGYSILGEALITAAESSQVQENFTLRLSLLSESLEKLIHAAQPERINLVIQKIIDLILSREADLGSLRINDENLLESLTIAKVILFRVCFCWSYLTDDRSLIRRYQQIGGRIFNDCLSLMASQRDFLWSEYWQRNQQDYCRSGRAERKLRVGFLGNCFQRHSVGFLSEATLRNLSRDLLDVVYYYYYQGWKNEDMASHDNMYQKFRSHENLHFRFFPGETNPPQVAAQAREDRIDIMVFMDSLTSHDASIVAALRAAPIQIGWLGGDAVGLPEFDYFFADPYILPEDAQADYHEKIIRLPSYCAVEYLDITPADEVNFKNKLRIGPQDIVFLTAASAYKRTPECIDAHLQILKAVPKGILIVKGSGEIATVIRRYQERAKELDVLDRVRFLAKTGTVEEHRGQLALVDLVLDTFPYTGATHTMEALYMGVPVLTLVGRHYYGRMSYSLLKNVGLEDCITWSVEEFIQRGIQLGNDPEWINRIKRQIKDSRRWSVIWDPREHARSMEAAFFHILEGKSHETYTFHPNDLYSTPDEWNQAGIQLIRSLSADASVSTHQSAWEEALSLWRRGLARDPYHVPCWLNRIHALLVLGDRSRAFEDAYALLEFLCTEAQSMQPSQLTDVPIWVESEGSADPGAYTKYSYLYYLAKWMAAHVGVVYSPEAMRFWNLAYSINPDDRQAALAVAIELLSQKKIEGLIPVNHILGLDPTHQQASLVKQIAMWEVVPQVKTASSPAQPDLYFDYENCKLFLEPSFSSIVTRVLLAQGEWFEDEISFCKHFLRQGMNVIDVGANVGVYTFLAAHRVGPTGSVIAIEPTASCLQCMRKTISASSLEDVVFLIEAAAGDHEGTVQLQEERASVFNSIGDSKQRPEQVSNDGKVVNLITLNSVWRSRGEPQIDLIKIDAEGAEEQVVSGGLELLAAGHPIVIFENEHVSKVTGTATAKILEPLGYEFYTYNRFLNKLTMVRPQQYPVSALNIIAIHPLDLEKVADMISV
;
A
#
# COMPACT_ATOMS: atom_id res chain seq x y z
N MET A 1 -37.87 67.33 -17.35
CA MET A 1 -36.57 67.98 -17.05
C MET A 1 -36.66 68.60 -15.66
N ALA A 2 -36.05 67.94 -14.67
CA ALA A 2 -35.53 68.47 -13.41
C ALA A 2 -35.04 67.27 -12.57
N ASN A 3 -33.89 67.46 -11.92
CA ASN A 3 -33.05 66.49 -11.22
C ASN A 3 -33.57 66.06 -9.83
N GLU A 4 -33.30 64.78 -9.51
CA GLU A 4 -32.85 64.17 -8.22
C GLU A 4 -33.76 64.14 -6.96
N PRO A 5 -33.64 63.11 -6.07
CA PRO A 5 -32.38 62.65 -5.46
C PRO A 5 -32.07 61.14 -5.42
N ALA A 6 -30.79 60.90 -5.14
CA ALA A 6 -30.11 59.65 -4.84
C ALA A 6 -30.59 58.93 -3.55
N PHE A 7 -30.49 57.60 -3.57
CA PHE A 7 -30.14 56.74 -2.41
C PHE A 7 -29.35 55.50 -2.88
N PRO A 8 -28.01 55.56 -2.88
CA PRO A 8 -27.14 54.40 -2.64
C PRO A 8 -26.70 54.40 -1.16
N SER A 9 -26.56 53.25 -0.49
CA SER A 9 -25.42 52.96 0.45
C SER A 9 -25.60 51.84 1.51
N GLU A 10 -26.78 51.50 2.05
CA GLU A 10 -26.79 50.68 3.30
C GLU A 10 -26.62 49.15 3.14
N PRO A 11 -27.40 48.39 2.35
CA PRO A 11 -27.36 46.93 2.37
C PRO A 11 -26.05 46.36 1.80
N GLU A 12 -25.58 46.93 0.68
CA GLU A 12 -24.33 46.50 0.03
C GLU A 12 -23.12 46.77 0.93
N ALA A 13 -23.05 47.94 1.57
CA ALA A 13 -21.94 48.28 2.47
C ALA A 13 -21.96 47.45 3.76
N ILE A 14 -23.14 47.21 4.33
CA ILE A 14 -23.29 46.31 5.50
C ILE A 14 -22.85 44.90 5.14
N THR A 15 -23.20 44.43 3.95
CA THR A 15 -22.89 43.06 3.52
C THR A 15 -21.42 42.90 3.15
N LEU A 16 -20.82 43.91 2.51
CA LEU A 16 -19.37 43.94 2.24
C LEU A 16 -18.57 43.98 3.55
N SER A 17 -19.05 44.74 4.55
CA SER A 17 -18.42 44.83 5.87
C SER A 17 -18.55 43.51 6.66
N ALA A 18 -19.69 42.82 6.59
CA ALA A 18 -19.87 41.50 7.20
C ALA A 18 -18.98 40.44 6.53
N LEU A 19 -18.84 40.50 5.20
CA LEU A 19 -17.94 39.64 4.45
C LEU A 19 -16.47 39.91 4.82
N GLU A 20 -16.08 41.17 4.94
CA GLU A 20 -14.75 41.58 5.39
C GLU A 20 -14.45 41.06 6.80
N GLN A 21 -15.39 41.16 7.73
CA GLN A 21 -15.23 40.64 9.09
C GLN A 21 -15.10 39.11 9.12
N ALA A 22 -15.88 38.38 8.33
CA ALA A 22 -15.80 36.92 8.24
C ALA A 22 -14.44 36.47 7.66
N LEU A 23 -13.98 37.15 6.60
CA LEU A 23 -12.68 36.89 5.98
C LEU A 23 -11.51 37.24 6.92
N ALA A 24 -11.58 38.37 7.62
CA ALA A 24 -10.57 38.80 8.60
C ALA A 24 -10.52 37.88 9.84
N ALA A 25 -11.64 37.27 10.22
CA ALA A 25 -11.71 36.27 11.28
C ALA A 25 -11.31 34.84 10.85
N GLY A 26 -10.88 34.65 9.59
CA GLY A 26 -10.46 33.35 9.05
C GLY A 26 -11.61 32.39 8.73
N GLN A 27 -12.86 32.85 8.73
CA GLN A 27 -14.04 32.02 8.47
C GLN A 27 -14.32 31.90 6.95
N LEU A 28 -13.37 31.29 6.23
CA LEU A 28 -13.34 31.27 4.75
C LEU A 28 -14.53 30.53 4.12
N SER A 29 -15.03 29.46 4.76
CA SER A 29 -16.22 28.73 4.29
C SER A 29 -17.49 29.58 4.40
N LEU A 30 -17.64 30.34 5.50
CA LEU A 30 -18.75 31.26 5.70
C LEU A 30 -18.70 32.41 4.69
N ALA A 31 -17.50 32.96 4.47
CA ALA A 31 -17.30 34.01 3.47
C ALA A 31 -17.68 33.53 2.06
N TYR A 32 -17.27 32.32 1.67
CA TYR A 32 -17.64 31.71 0.40
C TYR A 32 -19.16 31.56 0.24
N GLN A 33 -19.83 31.03 1.26
CA GLN A 33 -21.29 30.87 1.25
C GLN A 33 -22.05 32.20 1.23
N LEU A 34 -21.46 33.28 1.75
CA LEU A 34 -22.04 34.62 1.74
C LEU A 34 -21.92 35.28 0.37
N TYR A 35 -20.72 35.36 -0.24
CA TYR A 35 -20.57 36.18 -1.44
C TYR A 35 -21.10 35.49 -2.70
N THR A 36 -21.03 34.16 -2.84
CA THR A 36 -21.44 33.48 -4.08
C THR A 36 -22.91 33.75 -4.46
N PRO A 37 -23.90 33.63 -3.55
CA PRO A 37 -25.29 33.96 -3.85
C PRO A 37 -25.49 35.45 -4.10
N LEU A 38 -24.83 36.31 -3.31
CA LEU A 38 -24.99 37.78 -3.39
C LEU A 38 -24.45 38.38 -4.68
N VAL A 39 -23.34 37.83 -5.19
CA VAL A 39 -22.79 38.15 -6.51
C VAL A 39 -23.73 37.68 -7.62
N ARG A 40 -24.28 36.45 -7.51
CA ARG A 40 -25.25 35.92 -8.49
C ARG A 40 -26.56 36.73 -8.53
N THR A 41 -27.03 37.22 -7.39
CA THR A 41 -28.25 38.05 -7.31
C THR A 41 -28.01 39.52 -7.62
N GLY A 42 -26.75 39.92 -7.89
CA GLY A 42 -26.38 41.31 -8.20
C GLY A 42 -26.45 42.28 -7.03
N ILE A 43 -26.51 41.77 -5.79
CA ILE A 43 -26.54 42.59 -4.56
C ILE A 43 -25.13 43.10 -4.22
N LEU A 44 -24.11 42.26 -4.42
CA LEU A 44 -22.71 42.65 -4.41
C LEU A 44 -22.18 42.58 -5.84
N SER A 45 -21.41 43.58 -6.27
CA SER A 45 -20.66 43.43 -7.52
C SER A 45 -19.48 42.49 -7.33
N GLN A 46 -19.24 41.62 -8.32
CA GLN A 46 -18.10 40.71 -8.38
C GLN A 46 -16.76 41.46 -8.18
N GLU A 47 -16.65 42.65 -8.77
CA GLU A 47 -15.48 43.53 -8.68
C GLU A 47 -15.20 43.99 -7.23
N LYS A 48 -16.23 44.36 -6.46
CA LYS A 48 -16.05 44.78 -5.06
C LYS A 48 -15.64 43.63 -4.13
N VAL A 49 -16.16 42.42 -4.39
CA VAL A 49 -15.75 41.22 -3.62
C VAL A 49 -14.31 40.86 -3.95
N LEU A 50 -13.94 40.94 -5.22
CA LEU A 50 -12.58 40.69 -5.70
C LEU A 50 -11.57 41.68 -5.07
N ASP A 51 -11.89 42.97 -5.08
CA ASP A 51 -11.04 44.01 -4.49
C ASP A 51 -10.92 43.84 -2.96
N LEU A 52 -11.99 43.40 -2.28
CA LEU A 52 -11.95 43.11 -0.84
C LEU A 52 -11.01 41.93 -0.52
N LEU A 53 -11.13 40.81 -1.26
CA LEU A 53 -10.30 39.61 -1.07
C LEU A 53 -8.81 39.92 -1.27
N LEU A 54 -8.49 40.67 -2.32
CA LEU A 54 -7.12 41.07 -2.63
C LEU A 54 -6.58 42.08 -1.61
N SER A 55 -7.39 43.06 -1.20
CA SER A 55 -7.02 44.02 -0.16
C SER A 55 -6.72 43.34 1.18
N LEU A 56 -7.48 42.32 1.56
CA LEU A 56 -7.23 41.54 2.77
C LEU A 56 -5.97 40.69 2.64
N ALA A 57 -5.76 40.03 1.49
CA ALA A 57 -4.54 39.26 1.22
C ALA A 57 -3.28 40.14 1.37
N SER A 58 -3.26 41.33 0.76
CA SER A 58 -2.14 42.27 0.89
C SER A 58 -1.98 42.85 2.30
N ARG A 59 -3.05 43.05 3.07
CA ARG A 59 -2.97 43.48 4.48
C ARG A 59 -2.38 42.39 5.38
N LEU A 60 -2.75 41.13 5.14
CA LEU A 60 -2.21 39.95 5.83
C LEU A 60 -0.73 39.76 5.53
N GLU A 61 -0.35 39.88 4.26
CA GLU A 61 1.04 39.78 3.78
C GLU A 61 1.98 40.77 4.49
N ASN A 62 1.48 41.98 4.78
CA ASN A 62 2.23 43.03 5.46
C ASN A 62 2.02 43.10 6.98
N SER A 63 1.29 42.15 7.58
CA SER A 63 1.03 42.15 9.02
C SER A 63 2.19 41.48 9.80
N PRO A 64 2.76 42.15 10.82
CA PRO A 64 3.92 41.64 11.55
C PRO A 64 3.59 40.72 12.76
N THR A 65 2.30 40.46 13.05
CA THR A 65 1.87 39.83 14.32
C THR A 65 1.47 38.34 14.23
N GLN A 66 1.62 37.66 13.09
CA GLN A 66 1.23 36.24 12.91
C GLN A 66 2.36 35.34 12.37
N ASP A 67 2.25 34.03 12.63
CA ASP A 67 3.15 32.97 12.14
C ASP A 67 3.31 33.03 10.59
N PRO A 68 4.54 33.06 10.06
CA PRO A 68 4.79 33.23 8.63
C PRO A 68 4.09 32.20 7.74
N GLN A 69 3.94 30.96 8.20
CA GLN A 69 3.39 29.86 7.41
C GLN A 69 1.86 29.90 7.39
N GLN A 70 1.21 30.17 8.53
CA GLN A 70 -0.24 30.41 8.59
C GLN A 70 -0.66 31.66 7.81
N ARG A 71 0.13 32.74 7.89
CA ARG A 71 -0.07 33.96 7.10
C ARG A 71 0.01 33.68 5.60
N LEU A 72 0.99 32.89 5.17
CA LEU A 72 1.11 32.47 3.78
C LEU A 72 -0.12 31.65 3.35
N GLN A 73 -0.54 30.65 4.14
CA GLN A 73 -1.71 29.82 3.81
C GLN A 73 -3.01 30.62 3.72
N ALA A 74 -3.25 31.56 4.65
CA ALA A 74 -4.42 32.44 4.60
C ALA A 74 -4.38 33.39 3.39
N CYS A 75 -3.21 33.94 3.07
CA CYS A 75 -3.02 34.79 1.89
C CYS A 75 -3.27 34.01 0.58
N LEU A 76 -2.74 32.79 0.49
CA LEU A 76 -2.96 31.89 -0.66
C LEU A 76 -4.44 31.55 -0.83
N LYS A 77 -5.17 31.28 0.26
CA LYS A 77 -6.58 30.89 0.17
C LYS A 77 -7.50 32.05 -0.23
N LEU A 78 -7.20 33.28 0.22
CA LEU A 78 -7.89 34.49 -0.22
C LEU A 78 -7.67 34.77 -1.72
N ARG A 79 -6.45 34.52 -2.22
CA ARG A 79 -6.09 34.66 -3.64
C ARG A 79 -6.72 33.56 -4.52
N GLU A 80 -6.88 32.33 -4.01
CA GLU A 80 -7.66 31.27 -4.68
C GLU A 80 -9.14 31.64 -4.83
N MET A 81 -9.77 32.16 -3.78
CA MET A 81 -11.17 32.62 -3.83
C MET A 81 -11.35 33.78 -4.81
N ALA A 82 -10.34 34.65 -4.93
CA ALA A 82 -10.29 35.71 -5.94
C ALA A 82 -10.16 35.16 -7.37
N PHE A 83 -9.36 34.11 -7.59
CA PHE A 83 -9.23 33.43 -8.88
C PHE A 83 -10.54 32.79 -9.35
N GLU A 84 -11.32 32.17 -8.45
CA GLU A 84 -12.63 31.61 -8.82
C GLU A 84 -13.63 32.69 -9.28
N LEU A 85 -13.49 33.91 -8.76
CA LEU A 85 -14.32 35.04 -9.15
C LEU A 85 -13.84 35.66 -10.46
N ASP A 86 -12.53 35.85 -10.66
CA ASP A 86 -11.99 36.38 -11.91
C ASP A 86 -10.68 35.67 -12.29
N PRO A 87 -10.76 34.61 -13.12
CA PRO A 87 -9.61 33.84 -13.55
C PRO A 87 -8.61 34.63 -14.41
N SER A 88 -8.97 35.83 -14.88
CA SER A 88 -8.18 36.62 -15.84
C SER A 88 -7.16 37.58 -15.20
N ARG A 89 -7.14 37.71 -13.86
CA ARG A 89 -6.22 38.62 -13.15
C ARG A 89 -4.81 38.04 -12.91
N ARG A 90 -3.86 38.97 -13.03
CA ARG A 90 -2.40 38.86 -13.01
C ARG A 90 -1.77 38.20 -11.76
N ASP A 91 -2.26 38.46 -10.55
CA ASP A 91 -1.52 38.09 -9.33
C ASP A 91 -1.74 36.64 -8.85
N ASN A 92 -2.37 35.80 -9.70
CA ASN A 92 -2.76 34.42 -9.41
C ASN A 92 -1.79 33.36 -9.99
N THR A 93 -0.97 33.73 -10.99
CA THR A 93 -0.12 32.83 -11.77
C THR A 93 1.05 32.23 -10.98
N GLN A 94 1.66 32.98 -10.05
CA GLN A 94 2.82 32.50 -9.27
C GLN A 94 2.48 31.35 -8.31
N VAL A 95 1.27 31.36 -7.73
CA VAL A 95 0.81 30.32 -6.78
C VAL A 95 0.50 29.00 -7.49
N LEU A 96 -0.13 29.07 -8.66
CA LEU A 96 -0.43 27.91 -9.48
C LEU A 96 0.85 27.35 -10.15
N LEU A 97 1.77 28.22 -10.56
CA LEU A 97 3.09 27.86 -11.05
C LEU A 97 3.92 27.13 -9.98
N MET A 98 3.93 27.61 -8.73
CA MET A 98 4.57 26.93 -7.60
C MET A 98 4.04 25.51 -7.41
N ARG A 99 2.71 25.34 -7.36
CA ARG A 99 2.09 24.02 -7.23
C ARG A 99 2.39 23.12 -8.42
N THR A 100 2.45 23.68 -9.62
CA THR A 100 2.75 22.96 -10.86
C THR A 100 4.20 22.49 -10.90
N LEU A 101 5.15 23.36 -10.55
CA LEU A 101 6.58 23.02 -10.42
C LEU A 101 6.82 21.98 -9.31
N GLN A 102 6.07 22.04 -8.21
CA GLN A 102 6.11 21.04 -7.14
C GLN A 102 5.47 19.70 -7.53
N ALA A 103 4.41 19.73 -8.33
CA ALA A 103 3.69 18.54 -8.81
C ALA A 103 4.36 17.85 -10.01
N GLN A 104 5.39 18.46 -10.62
CA GLN A 104 6.11 17.96 -11.80
C GLN A 104 5.19 17.70 -13.02
N ASP A 105 4.19 18.56 -13.23
CA ASP A 105 3.26 18.44 -14.36
C ASP A 105 3.75 19.26 -15.58
N GLU A 106 4.44 18.60 -16.51
CA GLU A 106 5.06 19.19 -17.71
C GLU A 106 4.06 20.00 -18.56
N LEU A 107 2.82 19.51 -18.72
CA LEU A 107 1.79 20.18 -19.54
C LEU A 107 1.28 21.46 -18.86
N ALA A 108 1.11 21.41 -17.55
CA ALA A 108 0.73 22.58 -16.77
C ALA A 108 1.88 23.61 -16.70
N VAL A 109 3.15 23.18 -16.68
CA VAL A 109 4.32 24.08 -16.73
C VAL A 109 4.28 24.95 -18.00
N GLY A 110 3.98 24.35 -19.15
CA GLY A 110 3.81 25.10 -20.41
C GLY A 110 2.65 26.10 -20.37
N PHE A 111 1.48 25.68 -19.85
CA PHE A 111 0.29 26.55 -19.78
C PHE A 111 0.50 27.75 -18.84
N TYR A 112 1.03 27.52 -17.63
CA TYR A 112 1.29 28.61 -16.67
C TYR A 112 2.51 29.44 -17.02
N GLY A 113 3.52 28.85 -17.66
CA GLY A 113 4.64 29.60 -18.23
C GLY A 113 4.16 30.64 -19.25
N GLN A 114 3.17 30.29 -20.08
CA GLN A 114 2.58 31.19 -21.08
C GLN A 114 1.78 32.32 -20.44
N ALA A 115 0.93 32.00 -19.45
CA ALA A 115 0.24 33.02 -18.67
C ALA A 115 1.22 33.98 -17.96
N LEU A 116 2.36 33.48 -17.47
CA LEU A 116 3.40 34.29 -16.85
C LEU A 116 4.11 35.19 -17.87
N ALA A 117 4.40 34.69 -19.08
CA ALA A 117 5.00 35.47 -20.16
C ALA A 117 4.12 36.68 -20.53
N GLU A 118 2.83 36.44 -20.77
CA GLU A 118 1.82 37.47 -21.07
C GLU A 118 1.68 38.48 -19.93
N GLN A 119 1.73 37.99 -18.70
CA GLN A 119 1.75 38.81 -17.50
C GLN A 119 2.99 39.70 -17.45
N LEU A 120 4.20 39.16 -17.52
CA LEU A 120 5.44 39.94 -17.48
C LEU A 120 5.47 41.01 -18.59
N ALA A 121 4.97 40.66 -19.78
CA ALA A 121 4.83 41.60 -20.90
C ALA A 121 3.86 42.76 -20.63
N SER A 122 2.86 42.59 -19.77
CA SER A 122 1.88 43.63 -19.42
C SER A 122 2.31 44.58 -18.29
N LEU A 123 3.51 44.43 -17.71
CA LEU A 123 4.04 45.38 -16.71
C LEU A 123 4.35 46.74 -17.36
N GLY A 124 4.23 47.86 -16.64
CA GLY A 124 4.67 49.17 -17.15
C GLY A 124 6.21 49.29 -17.19
N GLU A 125 6.80 49.92 -18.21
CA GLU A 125 8.26 49.91 -18.52
C GLU A 125 9.21 50.26 -17.36
N GLU A 126 8.76 50.98 -16.33
CA GLU A 126 9.60 51.44 -15.20
C GLU A 126 9.73 50.42 -14.04
N GLN A 127 9.03 49.29 -14.06
CA GLN A 127 9.06 48.30 -12.97
C GLN A 127 10.23 47.32 -13.11
N THR A 128 11.11 47.30 -12.11
CA THR A 128 12.22 46.35 -11.98
C THR A 128 11.91 45.23 -10.96
N LEU A 129 12.50 44.05 -11.14
CA LEU A 129 12.27 42.79 -10.43
C LEU A 129 13.60 42.29 -9.84
N ASP A 130 13.58 41.94 -8.55
CA ASP A 130 14.66 41.23 -7.86
C ASP A 130 14.32 39.74 -7.83
N ILE A 131 14.98 38.93 -8.66
CA ILE A 131 14.71 37.49 -8.75
C ILE A 131 15.59 36.64 -7.83
N THR A 132 16.54 37.24 -7.11
CA THR A 132 17.46 36.49 -6.23
C THR A 132 16.78 35.90 -4.99
N GLN A 133 15.54 36.33 -4.72
CA GLN A 133 14.65 35.80 -3.68
C GLN A 133 13.57 34.86 -4.24
N GLU A 134 13.51 34.64 -5.57
CA GLU A 134 12.50 33.78 -6.22
C GLU A 134 13.14 32.59 -6.98
N PRO A 135 13.52 31.50 -6.27
CA PRO A 135 14.04 30.26 -6.86
C PRO A 135 13.14 29.64 -7.95
N LEU A 136 11.86 30.02 -7.95
CA LEU A 136 10.82 29.54 -8.84
C LEU A 136 10.99 29.95 -10.29
N LEU A 137 11.50 31.16 -10.54
CA LEU A 137 11.64 31.68 -11.89
C LEU A 137 12.81 31.01 -12.62
N THR A 138 13.92 30.77 -11.90
CA THR A 138 15.03 29.97 -12.39
C THR A 138 14.60 28.52 -12.63
N GLN A 139 13.87 27.92 -11.69
CA GLN A 139 13.32 26.57 -11.85
C GLN A 139 12.33 26.47 -13.02
N LEU A 140 11.50 27.49 -13.24
CA LEU A 140 10.60 27.55 -14.40
C LEU A 140 11.39 27.60 -15.71
N LEU A 141 12.39 28.48 -15.83
CA LEU A 141 13.18 28.56 -17.06
C LEU A 141 13.96 27.28 -17.32
N THR A 142 14.54 26.67 -16.28
CA THR A 142 15.15 25.35 -16.39
C THR A 142 14.13 24.29 -16.80
N ARG A 143 12.89 24.35 -16.30
CA ARG A 143 11.83 23.40 -16.67
C ARG A 143 11.22 23.62 -18.05
N LEU A 144 10.97 24.85 -18.47
CA LEU A 144 10.57 25.15 -19.85
C LEU A 144 11.64 24.69 -20.84
N TRP A 145 12.91 24.77 -20.44
CA TRP A 145 14.03 24.24 -21.22
C TRP A 145 14.07 22.71 -21.23
N ASP A 146 14.08 22.07 -20.05
CA ASP A 146 14.15 20.61 -19.85
C ASP A 146 12.95 19.87 -20.47
N ASP A 147 11.76 20.44 -20.33
CA ASP A 147 10.51 19.85 -20.81
C ASP A 147 10.23 20.20 -22.29
N GLY A 148 11.12 20.99 -22.92
CA GLY A 148 11.14 21.22 -24.37
C GLY A 148 10.27 22.37 -24.90
N TYR A 149 9.81 23.29 -24.05
CA TYR A 149 9.00 24.47 -24.37
C TYR A 149 9.86 25.70 -24.76
N LEU A 150 10.65 25.58 -25.83
CA LEU A 150 11.69 26.57 -26.17
C LEU A 150 11.16 27.95 -26.57
N ASP A 151 10.09 28.04 -27.35
CA ASP A 151 9.52 29.35 -27.75
C ASP A 151 9.07 30.14 -26.52
N LEU A 152 8.38 29.43 -25.62
CA LEU A 152 7.90 29.99 -24.37
C LEU A 152 9.05 30.29 -23.38
N PHE A 153 10.09 29.45 -23.34
CA PHE A 153 11.32 29.73 -22.60
C PHE A 153 11.91 31.08 -23.03
N PHE A 154 12.03 31.34 -24.34
CA PHE A 154 12.56 32.60 -24.84
C PHE A 154 11.65 33.78 -24.55
N GLU A 155 10.33 33.63 -24.70
CA GLU A 155 9.35 34.67 -24.34
C GLU A 155 9.46 35.06 -22.85
N VAL A 156 9.50 34.07 -21.96
CA VAL A 156 9.64 34.30 -20.50
C VAL A 156 11.00 34.89 -20.15
N ALA A 157 12.10 34.36 -20.72
CA ALA A 157 13.45 34.85 -20.47
C ALA A 157 13.65 36.31 -20.93
N THR A 158 13.08 36.66 -22.09
CA THR A 158 13.11 38.04 -22.64
C THR A 158 12.33 38.98 -21.73
N ALA A 159 11.11 38.60 -21.36
CA ALA A 159 10.25 39.41 -20.51
C ALA A 159 10.84 39.61 -19.11
N LEU A 160 11.50 38.59 -18.55
CA LEU A 160 12.17 38.67 -17.24
C LEU A 160 13.35 39.65 -17.27
N GLN A 161 14.26 39.48 -18.22
CA GLN A 161 15.53 40.21 -18.22
C GLN A 161 15.39 41.69 -18.54
N ALA A 162 14.38 42.07 -19.32
CA ALA A 162 13.98 43.47 -19.49
C ALA A 162 13.63 44.15 -18.15
N ARG A 163 13.23 43.36 -17.15
CA ARG A 163 12.78 43.83 -15.84
C ARG A 163 13.74 43.51 -14.70
N LEU A 164 14.84 42.80 -14.91
CA LEU A 164 15.77 42.47 -13.82
C LEU A 164 16.51 43.68 -13.26
N LEU A 165 16.87 43.61 -11.97
CA LEU A 165 17.89 44.50 -11.39
C LEU A 165 19.23 44.35 -12.13
N GLU A 166 19.97 45.44 -12.25
CA GLU A 166 21.17 45.52 -13.09
C GLU A 166 22.29 44.56 -12.66
N ASP A 167 22.43 44.31 -11.36
CA ASP A 167 23.39 43.37 -10.77
C ASP A 167 23.05 41.89 -11.04
N GLN A 168 21.79 41.57 -11.35
CA GLN A 168 21.30 40.21 -11.61
C GLN A 168 21.40 39.80 -13.09
N LYS A 169 21.46 40.78 -13.99
CA LYS A 169 21.52 40.55 -15.45
C LYS A 169 22.76 39.76 -15.87
N SER A 170 23.88 39.91 -15.16
CA SER A 170 25.14 39.22 -15.44
C SER A 170 25.09 37.71 -15.18
N GLY A 171 24.50 37.27 -14.06
CA GLY A 171 24.32 35.86 -13.73
C GLY A 171 23.31 35.17 -14.65
N PHE A 172 22.25 35.88 -15.03
CA PHE A 172 21.26 35.40 -15.99
C PHE A 172 21.84 35.25 -17.41
N ALA A 173 22.66 36.20 -17.86
CA ALA A 173 23.34 36.13 -19.14
C ALA A 173 24.37 34.97 -19.21
N ALA A 174 25.03 34.64 -18.10
CA ALA A 174 25.96 33.51 -18.03
C ALA A 174 25.26 32.16 -18.22
N LEU A 175 24.05 32.00 -17.65
CA LEU A 175 23.21 30.81 -17.83
C LEU A 175 22.81 30.63 -19.31
N LEU A 176 22.34 31.71 -19.96
CA LEU A 176 21.97 31.69 -21.38
C LEU A 176 23.17 31.49 -22.33
N ALA A 177 24.34 32.01 -21.97
CA ALA A 177 25.58 31.86 -22.75
C ALA A 177 26.12 30.43 -22.74
N GLN A 178 25.97 29.70 -21.61
CA GLN A 178 26.32 28.29 -21.52
C GLN A 178 25.46 27.41 -22.43
N LEU A 179 24.19 27.78 -22.63
CA LEU A 179 23.27 27.12 -23.55
C LEU A 179 23.58 27.41 -25.04
N ALA A 180 24.29 28.50 -25.34
CA ALA A 180 24.54 29.01 -26.70
C ALA A 180 25.92 28.67 -27.32
N HIS A 181 26.89 28.17 -26.54
CA HIS A 181 28.28 27.95 -27.01
C HIS A 181 28.43 26.81 -28.07
N ALA A 182 27.32 26.21 -28.47
CA ALA A 182 27.22 24.95 -29.16
C ALA A 182 27.57 24.94 -30.66
N VAL A 183 27.43 26.07 -31.39
CA VAL A 183 27.29 26.02 -32.87
C VAL A 183 28.35 26.80 -33.67
N ASP A 184 28.95 27.88 -33.18
CA ASP A 184 30.05 28.60 -33.89
C ASP A 184 31.12 29.19 -32.92
N PRO A 185 32.31 28.57 -32.80
CA PRO A 185 33.35 28.97 -31.85
C PRO A 185 34.04 30.32 -32.13
N GLU A 186 34.06 30.82 -33.37
CA GLU A 186 34.82 32.05 -33.72
C GLU A 186 34.07 33.33 -33.36
N GLN A 187 32.73 33.31 -33.35
CA GLN A 187 31.90 34.42 -32.88
C GLN A 187 31.67 34.41 -31.37
N ALA A 188 31.84 33.28 -30.67
CA ALA A 188 31.75 33.16 -29.21
C ALA A 188 32.64 34.18 -28.46
N ASN A 189 33.78 34.56 -29.04
CA ASN A 189 34.66 35.58 -28.48
C ASN A 189 34.11 37.02 -28.53
N ARG A 190 33.14 37.34 -29.39
CA ARG A 190 32.48 38.66 -29.44
C ARG A 190 31.44 38.86 -28.33
N TYR A 191 30.94 37.78 -27.73
CA TYR A 191 29.91 37.80 -26.68
C TYR A 191 30.46 38.09 -25.27
N LYS A 192 31.79 38.10 -25.09
CA LYS A 192 32.43 38.51 -23.83
C LYS A 192 32.20 39.98 -23.44
N GLY A 193 31.54 40.77 -24.28
CA GLY A 193 31.31 42.20 -24.07
C GLY A 193 29.94 42.75 -24.47
N LEU A 194 28.90 41.93 -24.55
CA LEU A 194 27.53 42.38 -24.87
C LEU A 194 26.68 42.47 -23.59
N TRP A 195 26.00 43.61 -23.39
CA TRP A 195 25.45 44.04 -22.10
C TRP A 195 23.90 44.11 -22.06
N ILE A 196 23.19 43.67 -23.11
CA ILE A 196 21.71 43.74 -23.22
C ILE A 196 21.13 42.60 -24.06
N ILE A 197 19.85 42.24 -23.84
CA ILE A 197 19.21 41.05 -24.46
C ILE A 197 18.93 41.20 -25.94
N GLU A 198 18.72 42.42 -26.42
CA GLU A 198 18.49 42.67 -27.84
C GLU A 198 19.73 42.27 -28.68
N ASP A 199 20.91 42.34 -28.09
CA ASP A 199 22.17 41.83 -28.66
C ASP A 199 22.33 40.30 -28.50
N LEU A 200 21.66 39.71 -27.51
CA LEU A 200 21.67 38.26 -27.20
C LEU A 200 20.62 37.48 -28.01
N ILE A 201 19.50 38.12 -28.39
CA ILE A 201 18.34 37.57 -29.13
C ILE A 201 18.36 38.00 -30.61
N GLY A 202 19.33 38.82 -31.01
CA GLY A 202 19.48 39.29 -32.38
C GLY A 202 19.62 38.18 -33.43
N ASP A 203 19.69 38.62 -34.69
CA ASP A 203 19.63 37.84 -35.94
C ASP A 203 20.45 36.53 -35.93
N PHE A 204 21.50 36.40 -35.12
CA PHE A 204 22.26 35.15 -34.90
C PHE A 204 21.53 34.10 -34.06
N PHE A 205 20.89 34.43 -32.93
CA PHE A 205 20.14 33.45 -32.12
C PHE A 205 18.87 33.02 -32.84
N GLN A 206 18.24 33.95 -33.57
CA GLN A 206 17.09 33.67 -34.44
C GLN A 206 17.49 32.88 -35.68
N LYS A 207 18.67 33.09 -36.27
CA LYS A 207 19.21 32.26 -37.37
C LYS A 207 19.79 30.93 -36.88
N ALA A 208 20.34 30.85 -35.69
CA ALA A 208 20.79 29.60 -35.07
C ALA A 208 19.58 28.75 -34.72
N ALA A 209 18.54 29.33 -34.10
CA ALA A 209 17.24 28.70 -33.92
C ALA A 209 16.61 28.33 -35.27
N CYS A 210 16.43 29.26 -36.22
CA CYS A 210 15.84 28.94 -37.54
C CYS A 210 16.66 27.95 -38.38
N ALA A 211 18.00 27.90 -38.26
CA ALA A 211 18.85 26.93 -38.95
C ALA A 211 18.87 25.57 -38.22
N LEU A 212 18.82 25.54 -36.88
CA LEU A 212 18.57 24.34 -36.08
C LEU A 212 17.13 23.81 -36.30
N PHE A 213 16.20 24.69 -36.70
CA PHE A 213 14.76 24.44 -36.71
C PHE A 213 14.06 24.72 -38.04
N GLN A 214 14.67 24.46 -39.20
CA GLN A 214 13.91 24.61 -40.45
C GLN A 214 12.65 23.71 -40.53
N ASN A 215 12.39 22.79 -39.56
CA ASN A 215 11.09 22.09 -39.33
C ASN A 215 10.85 21.52 -37.88
N SER A 216 11.13 22.21 -36.77
CA SER A 216 11.06 21.60 -35.40
C SER A 216 9.68 21.57 -34.70
N THR A 217 9.45 20.54 -33.84
CA THR A 217 8.59 20.58 -32.62
C THR A 217 9.22 19.80 -31.44
N SER A 218 10.42 20.27 -31.04
CA SER A 218 11.25 19.99 -29.83
C SER A 218 12.13 18.72 -29.77
N ASP A 219 13.46 18.97 -29.76
CA ASP A 219 14.62 18.04 -29.69
C ASP A 219 15.67 18.52 -28.65
N GLY A 220 15.22 19.17 -27.57
CA GLY A 220 16.07 19.97 -26.67
C GLY A 220 17.25 19.20 -26.05
N TYR A 221 17.04 17.99 -25.53
CA TYR A 221 18.13 17.22 -24.94
C TYR A 221 19.08 16.63 -25.99
N SER A 222 18.57 16.29 -27.18
CA SER A 222 19.42 15.84 -28.29
C SER A 222 20.36 16.95 -28.76
N ILE A 223 19.83 18.16 -28.99
CA ILE A 223 20.62 19.31 -29.46
C ILE A 223 21.67 19.71 -28.43
N LEU A 224 21.28 19.80 -27.15
CA LEU A 224 22.22 20.10 -26.07
C LEU A 224 23.27 18.99 -25.89
N GLY A 225 22.86 17.72 -26.05
CA GLY A 225 23.76 16.58 -26.08
C GLY A 225 24.87 16.75 -27.11
N GLU A 226 24.51 16.98 -28.38
CA GLU A 226 25.44 17.17 -29.50
C GLU A 226 26.32 18.42 -29.36
N ALA A 227 25.76 19.50 -28.83
CA ALA A 227 26.49 20.72 -28.48
C ALA A 227 27.63 20.45 -27.50
N LEU A 228 27.33 19.71 -26.42
CA LEU A 228 28.29 19.36 -25.38
C LEU A 228 29.39 18.41 -25.92
N ILE A 229 29.07 17.50 -26.86
CA ILE A 229 30.08 16.70 -27.58
C ILE A 229 31.03 17.63 -28.33
N THR A 230 30.48 18.55 -29.12
CA THR A 230 31.27 19.46 -29.96
C THR A 230 32.17 20.36 -29.11
N ALA A 231 31.66 20.88 -27.99
CA ALA A 231 32.44 21.66 -27.03
C ALA A 231 33.60 20.85 -26.43
N ALA A 232 33.36 19.58 -26.08
CA ALA A 232 34.39 18.67 -25.58
C ALA A 232 35.50 18.36 -26.61
N GLU A 233 35.27 18.58 -27.90
CA GLU A 233 36.23 18.32 -28.98
C GLU A 233 36.99 19.56 -29.45
N SER A 234 36.61 20.74 -28.95
CA SER A 234 37.26 22.00 -29.32
C SER A 234 38.74 22.06 -28.91
N SER A 235 39.57 22.73 -29.71
CA SER A 235 41.01 22.84 -29.49
C SER A 235 41.39 23.50 -28.15
N GLN A 236 40.54 24.38 -27.60
CA GLN A 236 40.73 24.99 -26.29
C GLN A 236 40.45 24.04 -25.11
N VAL A 237 39.62 23.02 -25.32
CA VAL A 237 39.21 22.05 -24.28
C VAL A 237 39.99 20.73 -24.40
N GLN A 238 40.54 20.41 -25.58
CA GLN A 238 41.32 19.18 -25.82
C GLN A 238 42.48 18.98 -24.84
N GLU A 239 43.08 20.06 -24.33
CA GLU A 239 44.17 20.02 -23.36
C GLU A 239 43.71 19.85 -21.90
N ASN A 240 42.43 20.12 -21.59
CA ASN A 240 41.85 20.02 -20.24
C ASN A 240 41.00 18.75 -20.09
N PHE A 241 41.62 17.71 -19.53
CA PHE A 241 41.02 16.39 -19.35
C PHE A 241 39.69 16.41 -18.58
N THR A 242 39.63 17.15 -17.48
CA THR A 242 38.48 17.15 -16.55
C THR A 242 37.29 17.93 -17.07
N LEU A 243 37.55 19.08 -17.69
CA LEU A 243 36.49 19.80 -18.39
C LEU A 243 35.94 18.96 -19.55
N ARG A 244 36.82 18.31 -20.33
CA ARG A 244 36.42 17.45 -21.44
C ARG A 244 35.58 16.25 -20.98
N LEU A 245 36.00 15.57 -19.91
CA LEU A 245 35.26 14.46 -19.34
C LEU A 245 33.91 14.90 -18.76
N SER A 246 33.86 16.06 -18.10
CA SER A 246 32.61 16.62 -17.53
C SER A 246 31.59 16.95 -18.63
N LEU A 247 32.04 17.58 -19.73
CA LEU A 247 31.19 17.88 -20.88
C LEU A 247 30.66 16.61 -21.58
N LEU A 248 31.51 15.59 -21.77
CA LEU A 248 31.08 14.30 -22.30
C LEU A 248 30.11 13.58 -21.35
N SER A 249 30.34 13.67 -20.04
CA SER A 249 29.46 13.12 -19.00
C SER A 249 28.07 13.76 -19.02
N GLU A 250 28.00 15.09 -19.10
CA GLU A 250 26.73 15.82 -19.21
C GLU A 250 26.05 15.58 -20.55
N SER A 251 26.80 15.54 -21.66
CA SER A 251 26.29 15.17 -22.98
C SER A 251 25.62 13.80 -22.95
N LEU A 252 26.30 12.81 -22.36
CA LEU A 252 25.79 11.45 -22.20
C LEU A 252 24.44 11.44 -21.48
N GLU A 253 24.31 12.20 -20.38
CA GLU A 253 23.04 12.34 -19.66
C GLU A 253 21.91 12.85 -20.55
N LYS A 254 22.13 13.96 -21.28
CA LYS A 254 21.09 14.56 -22.10
C LYS A 254 20.71 13.64 -23.26
N LEU A 255 21.68 12.97 -23.88
CA LEU A 255 21.42 12.00 -24.96
C LEU A 255 20.67 10.74 -24.48
N ILE A 256 20.84 10.33 -23.22
CA ILE A 256 20.05 9.28 -22.57
C ILE A 256 18.60 9.73 -22.43
N HIS A 257 18.36 10.94 -21.92
CA HIS A 257 17.01 11.50 -21.83
C HIS A 257 16.35 11.63 -23.22
N ALA A 258 17.14 11.99 -24.24
CA ALA A 258 16.72 12.03 -25.64
C ALA A 258 16.56 10.64 -26.31
N ALA A 259 16.92 9.55 -25.62
CA ALA A 259 16.87 8.18 -26.15
C ALA A 259 17.55 8.02 -27.53
N GLN A 260 18.77 8.55 -27.69
CA GLN A 260 19.57 8.47 -28.94
C GLN A 260 20.72 7.45 -28.84
N PRO A 261 20.45 6.13 -29.05
CA PRO A 261 21.40 5.06 -28.74
C PRO A 261 22.74 5.16 -29.48
N GLU A 262 22.73 5.60 -30.74
CA GLU A 262 23.96 5.75 -31.53
C GLU A 262 24.88 6.84 -30.97
N ARG A 263 24.29 7.95 -30.51
CA ARG A 263 25.03 9.08 -29.92
C ARG A 263 25.51 8.74 -28.52
N ILE A 264 24.69 8.05 -27.73
CA ILE A 264 25.09 7.50 -26.43
C ILE A 264 26.32 6.60 -26.60
N ASN A 265 26.29 5.66 -27.55
CA ASN A 265 27.43 4.78 -27.84
C ASN A 265 28.69 5.57 -28.20
N LEU A 266 28.56 6.57 -29.09
CA LEU A 266 29.67 7.44 -29.48
C LEU A 266 30.28 8.16 -28.27
N VAL A 267 29.48 8.77 -27.40
CA VAL A 267 29.97 9.48 -26.23
C VAL A 267 30.63 8.52 -25.23
N ILE A 268 30.06 7.34 -25.03
CA ILE A 268 30.67 6.30 -24.20
C ILE A 268 32.05 5.91 -24.75
N GLN A 269 32.19 5.68 -26.05
CA GLN A 269 33.49 5.39 -26.66
C GLN A 269 34.48 6.55 -26.50
N LYS A 270 34.04 7.80 -26.69
CA LYS A 270 34.88 8.98 -26.46
C LYS A 270 35.36 9.09 -25.02
N ILE A 271 34.50 8.78 -24.05
CA ILE A 271 34.87 8.71 -22.63
C ILE A 271 35.93 7.62 -22.42
N ILE A 272 35.70 6.41 -22.95
CA ILE A 272 36.65 5.28 -22.84
C ILE A 272 38.00 5.62 -23.47
N ASP A 273 38.03 6.12 -24.69
CA ASP A 273 39.26 6.48 -25.40
C ASP A 273 40.04 7.56 -24.65
N LEU A 274 39.33 8.58 -24.13
CA LEU A 274 39.92 9.63 -23.31
C LEU A 274 40.60 9.03 -22.07
N ILE A 275 39.98 8.06 -21.42
CA ILE A 275 40.54 7.38 -20.23
C ILE A 275 41.75 6.51 -20.59
N LEU A 276 41.63 5.66 -21.62
CA LEU A 276 42.73 4.78 -22.05
C LEU A 276 43.95 5.58 -22.49
N SER A 277 43.77 6.80 -23.02
CA SER A 277 44.89 7.69 -23.37
C SER A 277 45.72 8.16 -22.17
N ARG A 278 45.19 8.07 -20.94
CA ARG A 278 45.85 8.45 -19.68
C ARG A 278 46.34 7.25 -18.85
N GLU A 279 45.98 6.02 -19.22
CA GLU A 279 46.33 4.78 -18.49
C GLU A 279 47.86 4.61 -18.31
N ALA A 280 48.67 5.23 -19.19
CA ALA A 280 50.13 5.23 -19.09
C ALA A 280 50.71 6.13 -17.97
N ASP A 281 49.93 7.04 -17.37
CA ASP A 281 50.43 8.09 -16.45
C ASP A 281 49.69 8.16 -15.09
N LEU A 282 48.67 7.30 -14.85
CA LEU A 282 47.93 7.27 -13.58
C LEU A 282 48.80 6.80 -12.39
N GLY A 283 49.81 5.96 -12.64
CA GLY A 283 50.76 5.48 -11.62
C GLY A 283 51.79 6.52 -11.17
N SER A 284 51.87 7.68 -11.83
CA SER A 284 52.82 8.77 -11.50
C SER A 284 52.20 9.89 -10.66
N LEU A 285 50.89 9.83 -10.39
CA LEU A 285 50.12 10.82 -9.65
C LEU A 285 50.57 10.89 -8.18
N ARG A 286 51.42 11.87 -7.85
CA ARG A 286 51.62 12.32 -6.46
C ARG A 286 50.50 13.31 -6.12
N ILE A 287 49.68 12.96 -5.13
CA ILE A 287 48.44 13.67 -4.81
C ILE A 287 48.66 14.81 -3.81
N ASN A 288 48.20 16.00 -4.20
CA ASN A 288 47.73 17.07 -3.31
C ASN A 288 46.20 17.12 -3.41
N ASP A 289 45.49 17.56 -2.36
CA ASP A 289 44.02 17.42 -2.19
C ASP A 289 43.15 17.83 -3.41
N GLU A 290 43.54 18.84 -4.20
CA GLU A 290 42.78 19.27 -5.39
C GLU A 290 42.78 18.24 -6.53
N ASN A 291 43.88 17.50 -6.74
CA ASN A 291 43.99 16.49 -7.82
C ASN A 291 43.30 15.15 -7.46
N LEU A 292 43.02 14.93 -6.16
CA LEU A 292 42.34 13.74 -5.64
C LEU A 292 40.85 13.76 -5.94
N LEU A 293 40.22 14.92 -5.74
CA LEU A 293 38.80 15.15 -6.01
C LEU A 293 38.51 15.02 -7.51
N GLU A 294 39.44 15.49 -8.35
CA GLU A 294 39.42 15.31 -9.79
C GLU A 294 39.47 13.82 -10.17
N SER A 295 40.39 13.04 -9.57
CA SER A 295 40.52 11.60 -9.80
C SER A 295 39.28 10.78 -9.38
N LEU A 296 38.67 11.12 -8.24
CA LEU A 296 37.39 10.52 -7.81
C LEU A 296 36.22 10.92 -8.72
N THR A 297 36.22 12.13 -9.25
CA THR A 297 35.23 12.60 -10.22
C THR A 297 35.33 11.81 -11.53
N ILE A 298 36.55 11.49 -11.97
CA ILE A 298 36.80 10.66 -13.16
C ILE A 298 36.25 9.25 -12.95
N ALA A 299 36.55 8.63 -11.81
CA ALA A 299 36.04 7.31 -11.48
C ALA A 299 34.50 7.30 -11.27
N LYS A 300 33.92 8.39 -10.76
CA LYS A 300 32.46 8.62 -10.67
C LYS A 300 31.80 8.62 -12.05
N VAL A 301 32.41 9.22 -13.06
CA VAL A 301 31.89 9.22 -14.45
C VAL A 301 31.95 7.82 -15.06
N ILE A 302 33.01 7.06 -14.81
CA ILE A 302 33.21 5.71 -15.37
C ILE A 302 32.25 4.69 -14.76
N LEU A 303 32.23 4.61 -13.43
CA LEU A 303 31.47 3.59 -12.73
C LEU A 303 29.97 3.80 -12.92
N PHE A 304 29.47 5.01 -12.71
CA PHE A 304 28.05 5.26 -12.82
C PHE A 304 27.62 5.36 -14.29
N ARG A 305 28.11 6.36 -15.05
CA ARG A 305 27.52 6.66 -16.36
C ARG A 305 27.86 5.62 -17.42
N VAL A 306 29.09 5.12 -17.52
CA VAL A 306 29.43 4.12 -18.57
C VAL A 306 28.81 2.76 -18.26
N CYS A 307 28.95 2.25 -17.02
CA CYS A 307 28.48 0.90 -16.68
C CYS A 307 26.95 0.81 -16.62
N PHE A 308 26.28 1.84 -16.09
CA PHE A 308 24.82 1.90 -16.09
C PHE A 308 24.27 2.07 -17.51
N CYS A 309 24.94 2.83 -18.39
CA CYS A 309 24.39 3.14 -19.71
C CYS A 309 24.63 2.09 -20.78
N TRP A 310 25.70 1.31 -20.67
CA TRP A 310 25.89 0.15 -21.54
C TRP A 310 24.75 -0.86 -21.45
N SER A 311 24.20 -1.02 -20.25
CA SER A 311 23.06 -1.89 -19.97
C SER A 311 21.78 -1.49 -20.75
N TYR A 312 21.72 -0.28 -21.32
CA TYR A 312 20.63 0.16 -22.20
C TYR A 312 20.82 -0.24 -23.66
N LEU A 313 22.08 -0.35 -24.09
CA LEU A 313 22.45 -0.43 -25.51
C LEU A 313 22.73 -1.86 -25.96
N THR A 314 23.16 -2.73 -25.05
CA THR A 314 23.61 -4.07 -25.39
C THR A 314 23.29 -5.07 -24.29
N ASP A 315 23.06 -6.31 -24.69
CA ASP A 315 22.96 -7.47 -23.82
C ASP A 315 24.30 -8.24 -23.72
N ASP A 316 25.40 -7.64 -24.19
CA ASP A 316 26.74 -8.25 -24.12
C ASP A 316 27.29 -8.23 -22.68
N ARG A 317 27.04 -9.34 -22.00
CA ARG A 317 27.55 -9.65 -20.66
C ARG A 317 29.06 -9.44 -20.53
N SER A 318 29.86 -9.84 -21.51
CA SER A 318 31.33 -9.74 -21.43
C SER A 318 31.81 -8.29 -21.50
N LEU A 319 31.17 -7.50 -22.37
CA LEU A 319 31.49 -6.09 -22.54
C LEU A 319 31.15 -5.28 -21.30
N ILE A 320 29.96 -5.47 -20.74
CA ILE A 320 29.50 -4.79 -19.52
C ILE A 320 30.46 -5.07 -18.36
N ARG A 321 30.84 -6.34 -18.15
CA ARG A 321 31.75 -6.74 -17.07
C ARG A 321 33.15 -6.17 -17.23
N ARG A 322 33.68 -6.20 -18.46
CA ARG A 322 35.00 -5.62 -18.74
C ARG A 322 35.09 -4.16 -18.30
N TYR A 323 34.07 -3.34 -18.58
CA TYR A 323 34.10 -1.92 -18.22
C TYR A 323 33.85 -1.67 -16.73
N GLN A 324 32.98 -2.44 -16.08
CA GLN A 324 32.83 -2.38 -14.62
C GLN A 324 34.15 -2.70 -13.90
N GLN A 325 34.87 -3.73 -14.35
CA GLN A 325 36.18 -4.09 -13.79
C GLN A 325 37.25 -3.02 -14.04
N ILE A 326 37.21 -2.29 -15.17
CA ILE A 326 38.10 -1.15 -15.42
C ILE A 326 37.74 0.00 -14.47
N GLY A 327 36.47 0.37 -14.36
CA GLY A 327 36.01 1.43 -13.45
C GLY A 327 36.34 1.14 -11.99
N GLY A 328 36.11 -0.10 -11.54
CA GLY A 328 36.37 -0.53 -10.17
C GLY A 328 37.87 -0.48 -9.83
N ARG A 329 38.74 -0.90 -10.76
CA ARG A 329 40.20 -0.77 -10.60
C ARG A 329 40.65 0.67 -10.47
N ILE A 330 40.21 1.55 -11.39
CA ILE A 330 40.56 2.98 -11.35
C ILE A 330 40.12 3.61 -10.02
N PHE A 331 38.89 3.33 -9.58
CA PHE A 331 38.38 3.83 -8.31
C PHE A 331 39.21 3.32 -7.11
N ASN A 332 39.51 2.03 -7.07
CA ASN A 332 40.37 1.44 -6.04
C ASN A 332 41.78 2.04 -6.00
N ASP A 333 42.38 2.33 -7.16
CA ASP A 333 43.71 2.94 -7.25
C ASP A 333 43.68 4.38 -6.72
N CYS A 334 42.64 5.17 -7.04
CA CYS A 334 42.44 6.51 -6.49
C CYS A 334 42.26 6.51 -4.96
N LEU A 335 41.57 5.50 -4.42
CA LEU A 335 41.32 5.37 -2.99
C LEU A 335 42.51 4.81 -2.21
N SER A 336 43.33 3.97 -2.85
CA SER A 336 44.59 3.50 -2.28
C SER A 336 45.58 4.65 -2.03
N LEU A 337 45.40 5.80 -2.68
CA LEU A 337 46.17 7.03 -2.40
C LEU A 337 45.63 7.81 -1.18
N MET A 338 44.36 7.59 -0.77
CA MET A 338 43.81 8.05 0.52
C MET A 338 44.25 7.15 1.70
N ALA A 339 45.03 6.09 1.46
CA ALA A 339 45.37 5.05 2.42
C ALA A 339 46.17 5.50 3.65
N SER A 340 46.57 6.77 3.78
CA SER A 340 47.09 7.32 5.05
C SER A 340 46.08 7.21 6.20
N GLN A 341 44.78 7.08 5.89
CA GLN A 341 43.73 6.77 6.88
C GLN A 341 43.37 5.26 6.98
N ARG A 342 43.81 4.44 6.01
CA ARG A 342 43.44 3.02 5.86
C ARG A 342 44.23 2.10 6.79
N ASP A 343 45.52 2.36 6.99
CA ASP A 343 46.41 1.41 7.69
C ASP A 343 46.44 1.54 9.23
N PHE A 344 46.18 2.72 9.78
CA PHE A 344 46.30 2.96 11.23
C PHE A 344 45.05 2.54 12.03
N LEU A 345 43.84 2.69 11.48
CA LEU A 345 42.59 2.34 12.17
C LEU A 345 42.19 0.87 11.97
N TRP A 346 42.53 0.28 10.81
CA TRP A 346 41.97 -1.01 10.38
C TRP A 346 42.53 -2.22 11.13
N SER A 347 43.84 -2.27 11.40
CA SER A 347 44.47 -3.43 12.05
C SER A 347 44.10 -3.58 13.54
N GLU A 348 44.05 -2.48 14.30
CA GLU A 348 43.62 -2.49 15.71
C GLU A 348 42.12 -2.70 15.88
N TYR A 349 41.27 -2.08 15.04
CA TYR A 349 39.82 -2.23 15.08
C TYR A 349 39.40 -3.65 14.73
N TRP A 350 39.98 -4.23 13.67
CA TRP A 350 39.76 -5.62 13.29
C TRP A 350 40.20 -6.57 14.41
N GLN A 351 41.42 -6.42 14.95
CA GLN A 351 41.89 -7.27 16.04
C GLN A 351 41.05 -7.13 17.32
N ARG A 352 40.54 -5.92 17.66
CA ARG A 352 39.65 -5.72 18.80
C ARG A 352 38.26 -6.33 18.59
N ASN A 353 37.59 -6.05 17.48
CA ASN A 353 36.27 -6.64 17.21
C ASN A 353 36.35 -8.16 17.07
N GLN A 354 37.39 -8.69 16.41
CA GLN A 354 37.59 -10.14 16.27
C GLN A 354 37.93 -10.79 17.62
N GLN A 355 38.74 -10.14 18.47
CA GLN A 355 39.01 -10.63 19.83
C GLN A 355 37.78 -10.56 20.74
N ASP A 356 36.97 -9.50 20.67
CA ASP A 356 35.75 -9.36 21.47
C ASP A 356 34.65 -10.34 21.01
N TYR A 357 34.52 -10.56 19.69
CA TYR A 357 33.60 -11.55 19.10
C TYR A 357 34.04 -13.01 19.37
N CYS A 358 35.35 -13.26 19.52
CA CYS A 358 35.87 -14.59 19.90
C CYS A 358 35.95 -14.81 21.42
N ARG A 359 35.98 -13.76 22.24
CA ARG A 359 36.07 -13.84 23.72
C ARG A 359 34.72 -13.83 24.41
N SER A 360 33.73 -13.12 23.86
CA SER A 360 32.34 -13.38 24.20
C SER A 360 31.97 -14.70 23.54
N GLY A 361 31.51 -15.69 24.30
CA GLY A 361 30.89 -16.85 23.66
C GLY A 361 29.81 -16.34 22.71
N ARG A 362 29.64 -16.98 21.54
CA ARG A 362 28.62 -16.69 20.49
C ARG A 362 27.20 -16.36 21.02
N ALA A 363 26.93 -16.57 22.31
CA ALA A 363 25.64 -16.51 22.98
C ALA A 363 25.24 -15.15 23.61
N GLU A 364 26.12 -14.14 23.75
CA GLU A 364 25.79 -12.94 24.57
C GLU A 364 25.57 -11.60 23.83
N ARG A 365 25.97 -11.44 22.55
CA ARG A 365 25.79 -10.19 21.79
C ARG A 365 25.01 -10.42 20.48
N LYS A 366 23.96 -9.60 20.25
CA LYS A 366 23.23 -9.54 18.95
C LYS A 366 24.14 -9.08 17.81
N LEU A 367 23.91 -9.61 16.61
CA LEU A 367 24.68 -9.24 15.41
C LEU A 367 24.29 -7.82 14.96
N ARG A 368 25.25 -6.91 14.81
CA ARG A 368 24.98 -5.54 14.35
C ARG A 368 25.02 -5.43 12.84
N VAL A 369 23.88 -5.11 12.23
CA VAL A 369 23.73 -5.00 10.79
C VAL A 369 23.35 -3.56 10.41
N GLY A 370 24.20 -2.92 9.63
CA GLY A 370 23.97 -1.59 9.07
C GLY A 370 23.36 -1.67 7.68
N PHE A 371 22.34 -0.88 7.38
CA PHE A 371 21.81 -0.67 6.03
C PHE A 371 22.05 0.78 5.61
N LEU A 372 22.78 0.98 4.53
CA LEU A 372 23.17 2.32 4.05
C LEU A 372 22.53 2.60 2.69
N GLY A 373 21.79 3.71 2.59
CA GLY A 373 21.24 4.15 1.31
C GLY A 373 20.45 5.45 1.35
N ASN A 374 20.16 6.00 0.16
CA ASN A 374 19.25 7.13 -0.02
C ASN A 374 17.77 6.70 -0.09
N CYS A 375 17.52 5.39 0.00
CA CYS A 375 16.25 4.74 -0.31
C CYS A 375 15.21 4.77 0.81
N PHE A 376 15.54 5.31 1.99
CA PHE A 376 14.65 5.39 3.15
C PHE A 376 13.58 6.50 3.02
N GLN A 377 12.98 6.61 1.84
CA GLN A 377 11.96 7.57 1.43
C GLN A 377 11.15 6.97 0.27
N ARG A 378 10.25 7.73 -0.38
CA ARG A 378 9.55 7.30 -1.60
C ARG A 378 10.52 7.07 -2.76
N HIS A 379 11.07 5.88 -2.79
CA HIS A 379 12.09 5.43 -3.72
C HIS A 379 11.84 3.98 -4.09
N SER A 380 12.23 3.57 -5.31
CA SER A 380 12.06 2.20 -5.81
C SER A 380 12.60 1.14 -4.84
N VAL A 381 13.84 1.31 -4.37
CA VAL A 381 14.46 0.41 -3.40
C VAL A 381 13.73 0.43 -2.06
N GLY A 382 13.21 1.60 -1.63
CA GLY A 382 12.43 1.72 -0.41
C GLY A 382 11.15 0.87 -0.46
N PHE A 383 10.38 0.99 -1.54
CA PHE A 383 9.17 0.18 -1.76
C PHE A 383 9.44 -1.33 -1.75
N LEU A 384 10.58 -1.76 -2.30
CA LEU A 384 10.92 -3.18 -2.46
C LEU A 384 11.62 -3.80 -1.23
N SER A 385 12.10 -2.99 -0.28
CA SER A 385 12.88 -3.47 0.87
C SER A 385 12.21 -3.23 2.23
N GLU A 386 11.32 -2.25 2.35
CA GLU A 386 10.72 -1.85 3.64
C GLU A 386 10.18 -3.06 4.41
N ALA A 387 9.32 -3.85 3.78
CA ALA A 387 8.66 -4.96 4.47
C ALA A 387 9.66 -6.03 4.91
N THR A 388 10.68 -6.32 4.10
CA THR A 388 11.73 -7.28 4.47
C THR A 388 12.50 -6.77 5.69
N LEU A 389 12.96 -5.51 5.65
CA LEU A 389 13.75 -4.93 6.74
C LEU A 389 12.92 -4.75 8.03
N ARG A 390 11.61 -4.54 7.91
CA ARG A 390 10.67 -4.51 9.03
C ARG A 390 10.58 -5.87 9.73
N ASN A 391 10.60 -6.97 8.97
CA ASN A 391 10.44 -8.33 9.49
C ASN A 391 11.74 -9.01 9.96
N LEU A 392 12.89 -8.34 9.85
CA LEU A 392 14.15 -8.87 10.39
C LEU A 392 14.07 -9.08 11.93
N SER A 393 14.55 -10.20 12.44
CA SER A 393 14.51 -10.57 13.85
C SER A 393 15.31 -9.61 14.72
N ARG A 394 14.61 -8.81 15.53
CA ARG A 394 15.22 -7.91 16.51
C ARG A 394 15.81 -8.65 17.71
N ASP A 395 15.48 -9.93 17.88
CA ASP A 395 16.08 -10.77 18.93
C ASP A 395 17.48 -11.25 18.54
N LEU A 396 17.72 -11.46 17.25
CA LEU A 396 19.00 -11.90 16.71
C LEU A 396 19.88 -10.72 16.27
N LEU A 397 19.27 -9.66 15.75
CA LEU A 397 19.95 -8.54 15.10
C LEU A 397 19.75 -7.22 15.84
N ASP A 398 20.79 -6.41 15.83
CA ASP A 398 20.77 -4.99 16.22
C ASP A 398 20.93 -4.17 14.93
N VAL A 399 19.83 -3.57 14.46
CA VAL A 399 19.72 -3.00 13.11
C VAL A 399 19.93 -1.49 13.13
N VAL A 400 20.77 -0.99 12.22
CA VAL A 400 21.07 0.44 12.09
C VAL A 400 20.85 0.90 10.66
N TYR A 401 20.08 1.96 10.45
CA TYR A 401 19.92 2.60 9.13
C TYR A 401 20.79 3.85 9.02
N TYR A 402 21.58 3.94 7.95
CA TYR A 402 22.39 5.10 7.59
C TYR A 402 21.77 5.80 6.40
N TYR A 403 21.03 6.88 6.66
CA TYR A 403 20.36 7.66 5.63
C TYR A 403 21.12 8.95 5.33
N TYR A 404 21.71 9.01 4.15
CA TYR A 404 22.30 10.23 3.61
C TYR A 404 21.36 10.81 2.55
N TYR A 405 20.75 11.95 2.84
CA TYR A 405 19.72 12.56 1.99
C TYR A 405 20.39 13.37 0.87
N GLN A 406 20.09 13.06 -0.40
CA GLN A 406 20.57 13.89 -1.52
C GLN A 406 19.62 15.08 -1.75
N GLY A 407 20.02 16.27 -1.29
CA GLY A 407 19.33 17.54 -1.57
C GLY A 407 19.32 18.56 -0.43
N TRP A 408 18.80 19.76 -0.69
CA TRP A 408 18.72 20.90 0.24
C TRP A 408 17.60 20.75 1.29
N LYS A 409 17.51 19.62 1.99
CA LYS A 409 16.44 19.36 2.97
C LYS A 409 16.97 18.92 4.33
N ASN A 410 16.28 19.35 5.38
CA ASN A 410 16.48 18.90 6.75
C ASN A 410 15.53 17.74 7.09
N GLU A 411 15.70 17.15 8.28
CA GLU A 411 14.94 15.97 8.73
C GLU A 411 13.44 16.24 8.85
N ASP A 412 13.06 17.47 9.21
CA ASP A 412 11.65 17.89 9.32
C ASP A 412 10.93 17.71 7.98
N MET A 413 11.54 18.05 6.85
CA MET A 413 10.94 17.83 5.54
C MET A 413 10.88 16.34 5.16
N ALA A 414 11.89 15.54 5.52
CA ALA A 414 11.86 14.10 5.30
C ALA A 414 10.74 13.41 6.10
N SER A 415 10.42 13.94 7.29
CA SER A 415 9.36 13.41 8.15
C SER A 415 7.95 13.47 7.55
N HIS A 416 7.73 14.26 6.50
CA HIS A 416 6.46 14.35 5.78
C HIS A 416 6.30 13.24 4.71
N ASP A 417 7.35 12.46 4.44
CA ASP A 417 7.29 11.32 3.53
C ASP A 417 6.78 10.06 4.28
N ASN A 418 5.66 9.50 3.82
CA ASN A 418 5.05 8.31 4.44
C ASN A 418 5.99 7.09 4.47
N MET A 419 6.84 6.90 3.47
CA MET A 419 7.81 5.80 3.45
C MET A 419 8.93 6.01 4.46
N TYR A 420 9.41 7.25 4.61
CA TYR A 420 10.35 7.59 5.68
C TYR A 420 9.74 7.29 7.05
N GLN A 421 8.47 7.67 7.28
CA GLN A 421 7.75 7.34 8.52
C GLN A 421 7.64 5.83 8.75
N LYS A 422 7.37 5.04 7.71
CA LYS A 422 7.36 3.56 7.79
C LYS A 422 8.71 3.03 8.28
N PHE A 423 9.83 3.45 7.68
CA PHE A 423 11.15 3.03 8.16
C PHE A 423 11.45 3.49 9.60
N ARG A 424 11.05 4.70 9.97
CA ARG A 424 11.26 5.23 11.33
C ARG A 424 10.42 4.53 12.40
N SER A 425 9.29 3.92 12.02
CA SER A 425 8.41 3.21 12.96
C SER A 425 8.84 1.77 13.24
N HIS A 426 9.89 1.27 12.58
CA HIS A 426 10.41 -0.07 12.88
C HIS A 426 10.90 -0.15 14.33
N GLU A 427 10.52 -1.21 15.01
CA GLU A 427 10.85 -1.42 16.42
C GLU A 427 12.35 -1.63 16.65
N ASN A 428 12.83 -1.13 17.80
CA ASN A 428 14.21 -1.28 18.27
C ASN A 428 15.28 -0.93 17.23
N LEU A 429 15.02 0.11 16.43
CA LEU A 429 15.87 0.58 15.34
C LEU A 429 16.78 1.73 15.78
N HIS A 430 18.02 1.72 15.31
CA HIS A 430 18.88 2.91 15.30
C HIS A 430 18.84 3.60 13.93
N PHE A 431 18.48 4.87 13.89
CA PHE A 431 18.44 5.65 12.65
C PHE A 431 19.50 6.76 12.70
N ARG A 432 20.41 6.79 11.72
CA ARG A 432 21.47 7.78 11.55
C ARG A 432 21.15 8.62 10.33
N PHE A 433 20.67 9.84 10.56
CA PHE A 433 20.34 10.79 9.50
C PHE A 433 21.50 11.76 9.27
N PHE A 434 21.94 11.90 8.02
CA PHE A 434 23.01 12.81 7.61
C PHE A 434 22.43 13.90 6.67
N PRO A 435 22.08 15.09 7.19
CA PRO A 435 21.59 16.21 6.39
C PRO A 435 22.70 16.93 5.61
N GLY A 436 22.40 17.48 4.44
CA GLY A 436 23.29 18.34 3.66
C GLY A 436 24.15 17.61 2.62
N GLU A 437 25.24 18.25 2.14
CA GLU A 437 26.23 17.57 1.28
C GLU A 437 26.88 16.43 2.07
N THR A 438 26.65 15.18 1.63
CA THR A 438 27.16 13.97 2.28
C THR A 438 28.68 14.07 2.48
N ASN A 439 29.17 13.72 3.67
CA ASN A 439 30.59 13.52 3.93
C ASN A 439 30.86 12.01 4.13
N PRO A 440 31.20 11.25 3.06
CA PRO A 440 31.39 9.80 3.15
C PRO A 440 32.40 9.35 4.23
N PRO A 441 33.55 10.02 4.44
CA PRO A 441 34.43 9.74 5.58
C PRO A 441 33.74 9.80 6.95
N GLN A 442 32.83 10.75 7.17
CA GLN A 442 32.07 10.87 8.42
C GLN A 442 31.11 9.69 8.60
N VAL A 443 30.41 9.29 7.53
CA VAL A 443 29.49 8.14 7.57
C VAL A 443 30.25 6.85 7.90
N ALA A 444 31.41 6.64 7.26
CA ALA A 444 32.28 5.49 7.55
C ALA A 444 32.79 5.51 9.00
N ALA A 445 33.18 6.67 9.52
CA ALA A 445 33.62 6.82 10.91
C ALA A 445 32.47 6.51 11.90
N GLN A 446 31.26 7.00 11.63
CA GLN A 446 30.09 6.73 12.45
C GLN A 446 29.74 5.23 12.48
N ALA A 447 29.80 4.55 11.33
CA ALA A 447 29.56 3.11 11.26
C ALA A 447 30.57 2.29 12.09
N ARG A 448 31.83 2.72 12.12
CA ARG A 448 32.85 2.09 12.99
C ARG A 448 32.60 2.39 14.47
N GLU A 449 32.15 3.59 14.81
CA GLU A 449 31.77 3.94 16.18
C GLU A 449 30.59 3.11 16.69
N ASP A 450 29.59 2.92 15.83
CA ASP A 450 28.42 2.05 16.09
C ASP A 450 28.79 0.56 16.16
N ARG A 451 30.03 0.20 15.79
CA ARG A 451 30.58 -1.17 15.75
C ARG A 451 29.77 -2.13 14.88
N ILE A 452 29.42 -1.68 13.68
CA ILE A 452 28.72 -2.51 12.70
C ILE A 452 29.57 -3.72 12.31
N ASP A 453 28.95 -4.91 12.34
CA ASP A 453 29.59 -6.18 11.97
C ASP A 453 29.44 -6.45 10.47
N ILE A 454 28.23 -6.23 9.94
CA ILE A 454 27.89 -6.36 8.52
C ILE A 454 27.25 -5.06 8.02
N MET A 455 27.77 -4.48 6.94
CA MET A 455 27.15 -3.34 6.26
C MET A 455 26.54 -3.79 4.93
N VAL A 456 25.25 -3.52 4.73
CA VAL A 456 24.51 -3.75 3.50
C VAL A 456 24.29 -2.42 2.79
N PHE A 457 24.83 -2.30 1.57
CA PHE A 457 24.73 -1.11 0.74
C PHE A 457 23.54 -1.23 -0.21
N MET A 458 22.49 -0.44 0.08
CA MET A 458 21.18 -0.51 -0.56
C MET A 458 21.15 0.08 -1.98
N ASP A 459 22.10 0.95 -2.33
CA ASP A 459 22.11 1.66 -3.61
C ASP A 459 23.02 0.99 -4.66
N SER A 460 23.88 0.05 -4.25
CA SER A 460 24.89 -0.61 -5.09
C SER A 460 25.61 0.40 -6.01
N LEU A 461 25.73 0.11 -7.31
CA LEU A 461 26.37 0.96 -8.33
C LEU A 461 25.65 2.31 -8.57
N THR A 462 24.45 2.54 -8.02
CA THR A 462 23.68 3.77 -8.29
C THR A 462 24.08 4.98 -7.44
N SER A 463 24.89 4.78 -6.39
CA SER A 463 25.37 5.87 -5.53
C SER A 463 26.90 5.90 -5.41
N HIS A 464 27.47 7.06 -5.72
CA HIS A 464 28.90 7.30 -5.54
C HIS A 464 29.30 7.41 -4.07
N ASP A 465 28.46 8.04 -3.24
CA ASP A 465 28.76 8.24 -1.82
C ASP A 465 28.82 6.89 -1.09
N ALA A 466 27.87 6.01 -1.37
CA ALA A 466 27.88 4.63 -0.90
C ALA A 466 29.16 3.88 -1.29
N SER A 467 29.62 4.05 -2.53
CA SER A 467 30.85 3.43 -3.03
C SER A 467 32.11 3.95 -2.31
N ILE A 468 32.17 5.24 -1.99
CA ILE A 468 33.28 5.82 -1.19
C ILE A 468 33.23 5.28 0.24
N VAL A 469 32.05 5.22 0.87
CA VAL A 469 31.91 4.63 2.22
C VAL A 469 32.37 3.16 2.23
N ALA A 470 32.00 2.38 1.22
CA ALA A 470 32.44 1.00 1.06
C ALA A 470 33.97 0.89 0.90
N ALA A 471 34.58 1.73 0.06
CA ALA A 471 36.02 1.75 -0.15
C ALA A 471 36.81 2.13 1.11
N LEU A 472 36.23 2.99 1.96
CA LEU A 472 36.79 3.31 3.26
C LEU A 472 36.65 2.16 4.26
N ARG A 473 35.98 1.05 3.92
CA ARG A 473 35.69 -0.09 4.81
C ARG A 473 34.99 0.39 6.10
N ALA A 474 33.71 0.70 5.95
CA ALA A 474 32.84 1.11 7.07
C ALA A 474 32.54 -0.05 8.03
N ALA A 475 32.56 -1.29 7.53
CA ALA A 475 32.38 -2.50 8.32
C ALA A 475 33.35 -3.63 7.91
N PRO A 476 33.60 -4.61 8.80
CA PRO A 476 34.35 -5.83 8.54
C PRO A 476 33.87 -6.59 7.30
N ILE A 477 32.55 -6.76 7.18
CA ILE A 477 31.89 -7.45 6.06
C ILE A 477 30.99 -6.44 5.36
N GLN A 478 31.12 -6.35 4.04
CA GLN A 478 30.32 -5.42 3.22
C GLN A 478 29.61 -6.17 2.09
N ILE A 479 28.32 -5.90 1.96
CA ILE A 479 27.41 -6.59 1.03
C ILE A 479 26.73 -5.57 0.14
N GLY A 480 26.75 -5.75 -1.17
CA GLY A 480 25.92 -5.00 -2.10
C GLY A 480 24.52 -5.62 -2.21
N TRP A 481 23.46 -4.81 -2.12
CA TRP A 481 22.09 -5.29 -2.39
C TRP A 481 21.16 -4.17 -2.88
N LEU A 482 20.27 -4.61 -3.77
CA LEU A 482 19.08 -4.02 -4.37
C LEU A 482 19.22 -2.91 -5.41
N GLY A 483 19.83 -1.76 -5.11
CA GLY A 483 19.73 -0.57 -5.98
C GLY A 483 20.29 -0.71 -7.40
N GLY A 484 21.15 -1.70 -7.65
CA GLY A 484 21.72 -1.97 -8.97
C GLY A 484 22.57 -3.24 -8.97
N ASP A 485 23.20 -3.52 -10.11
CA ASP A 485 24.16 -4.61 -10.25
C ASP A 485 25.38 -4.39 -9.33
N ALA A 486 26.20 -5.42 -9.14
CA ALA A 486 27.38 -5.35 -8.29
C ALA A 486 28.40 -4.29 -8.76
N VAL A 487 29.17 -3.74 -7.83
CA VAL A 487 30.04 -2.58 -8.08
C VAL A 487 31.39 -3.00 -8.65
N GLY A 488 31.87 -4.20 -8.31
CA GLY A 488 33.16 -4.75 -8.76
C GLY A 488 34.36 -4.19 -7.99
N LEU A 489 34.16 -3.62 -6.79
CA LEU A 489 35.25 -3.14 -5.94
C LEU A 489 35.78 -4.27 -5.02
N PRO A 490 37.11 -4.29 -4.75
CA PRO A 490 37.71 -5.21 -3.79
C PRO A 490 37.10 -5.16 -2.38
N GLU A 491 36.52 -4.02 -2.00
CA GLU A 491 35.96 -3.79 -0.68
C GLU A 491 34.56 -4.37 -0.47
N PHE A 492 33.85 -4.72 -1.54
CA PHE A 492 32.61 -5.50 -1.43
C PHE A 492 32.96 -6.99 -1.34
N ASP A 493 32.62 -7.61 -0.22
CA ASP A 493 32.93 -9.02 0.01
C ASP A 493 31.87 -9.93 -0.64
N TYR A 494 30.60 -9.50 -0.58
CA TYR A 494 29.46 -10.26 -1.09
C TYR A 494 28.48 -9.40 -1.90
N PHE A 495 27.71 -10.06 -2.76
CA PHE A 495 26.57 -9.47 -3.46
C PHE A 495 25.36 -10.37 -3.31
N PHE A 496 24.24 -9.81 -2.84
CA PHE A 496 22.98 -10.54 -2.76
C PHE A 496 22.33 -10.59 -4.15
N ALA A 497 21.96 -11.79 -4.56
CA ALA A 497 21.22 -12.08 -5.78
C ALA A 497 20.15 -13.14 -5.48
N ASP A 498 19.47 -13.62 -6.52
CA ASP A 498 18.63 -14.82 -6.46
C ASP A 498 19.02 -15.81 -7.55
N PRO A 499 18.44 -17.02 -7.61
CA PRO A 499 18.79 -18.03 -8.62
C PRO A 499 18.51 -17.66 -10.08
N TYR A 500 17.70 -16.63 -10.34
CA TYR A 500 17.17 -16.32 -11.66
C TYR A 500 17.76 -15.04 -12.26
N ILE A 501 17.95 -14.02 -11.42
CA ILE A 501 18.46 -12.69 -11.79
C ILE A 501 19.89 -12.79 -12.33
N LEU A 502 20.70 -13.68 -11.76
CA LEU A 502 22.03 -14.04 -12.25
C LEU A 502 22.07 -15.53 -12.63
N PRO A 503 22.59 -15.91 -13.81
CA PRO A 503 22.74 -17.32 -14.18
C PRO A 503 23.68 -18.06 -13.23
N GLU A 504 23.62 -19.39 -13.19
CA GLU A 504 24.39 -20.21 -12.25
C GLU A 504 25.91 -19.98 -12.38
N ASP A 505 26.40 -19.79 -13.61
CA ASP A 505 27.79 -19.49 -13.95
C ASP A 505 28.20 -18.03 -13.71
N ALA A 506 27.33 -17.20 -13.12
CA ALA A 506 27.58 -15.78 -12.89
C ALA A 506 28.84 -15.51 -12.09
N GLN A 507 29.21 -16.36 -11.14
CA GLN A 507 30.34 -16.11 -10.24
C GLN A 507 31.66 -15.81 -10.98
N ALA A 508 31.86 -16.32 -12.20
CA ALA A 508 33.06 -16.05 -13.00
C ALA A 508 33.21 -14.57 -13.40
N ASP A 509 32.12 -13.79 -13.40
CA ASP A 509 32.12 -12.39 -13.81
C ASP A 509 32.18 -11.40 -12.66
N TYR A 510 31.95 -11.88 -11.43
CA TYR A 510 31.81 -11.05 -10.25
C TYR A 510 33.02 -11.19 -9.33
N HIS A 511 33.51 -10.06 -8.85
CA HIS A 511 34.54 -10.03 -7.82
C HIS A 511 33.92 -10.43 -6.46
N GLU A 512 32.77 -9.85 -6.16
CA GLU A 512 31.97 -10.17 -5.00
C GLU A 512 31.56 -11.64 -5.02
N LYS A 513 31.56 -12.28 -3.85
CA LYS A 513 30.97 -13.61 -3.73
C LYS A 513 29.45 -13.50 -3.80
N ILE A 514 28.84 -14.23 -4.71
CA ILE A 514 27.39 -14.20 -4.90
C ILE A 514 26.74 -15.06 -3.82
N ILE A 515 25.81 -14.45 -3.07
CA ILE A 515 24.92 -15.16 -2.14
C ILE A 515 23.52 -15.12 -2.74
N ARG A 516 22.90 -16.29 -2.88
CA ARG A 516 21.58 -16.41 -3.51
C ARG A 516 20.50 -16.56 -2.44
N LEU A 517 19.72 -15.50 -2.27
CA LEU A 517 18.48 -15.47 -1.53
C LEU A 517 17.36 -16.18 -2.34
N PRO A 518 16.27 -16.65 -1.72
CA PRO A 518 15.18 -17.33 -2.43
C PRO A 518 14.51 -16.45 -3.50
N SER A 519 14.46 -15.13 -3.29
CA SER A 519 14.14 -14.12 -4.30
C SER A 519 15.00 -12.87 -4.11
N TYR A 520 15.07 -12.02 -5.13
CA TYR A 520 15.85 -10.79 -5.06
C TYR A 520 15.26 -9.75 -4.09
N CYS A 521 13.93 -9.68 -4.04
CA CYS A 521 13.16 -8.87 -3.09
C CYS A 521 11.80 -9.51 -2.79
N ALA A 522 11.11 -8.98 -1.79
CA ALA A 522 9.74 -9.38 -1.44
C ALA A 522 8.93 -8.18 -0.91
N VAL A 523 7.65 -8.12 -1.27
CA VAL A 523 6.71 -7.08 -0.84
C VAL A 523 5.45 -7.72 -0.24
N GLU A 524 4.96 -7.17 0.86
CA GLU A 524 3.68 -7.57 1.46
C GLU A 524 2.54 -6.70 0.91
N TYR A 525 2.75 -5.38 0.87
CA TYR A 525 1.73 -4.41 0.50
C TYR A 525 2.36 -3.22 -0.23
N LEU A 526 1.65 -2.74 -1.26
CA LEU A 526 1.94 -1.48 -1.94
C LEU A 526 0.72 -0.56 -1.82
N ASP A 527 0.95 0.68 -1.41
CA ASP A 527 -0.10 1.70 -1.31
C ASP A 527 -0.72 1.97 -2.70
N ILE A 528 -2.05 2.07 -2.78
CA ILE A 528 -2.81 2.25 -4.03
C ILE A 528 -3.86 3.36 -3.85
N THR A 529 -3.97 4.24 -4.85
CA THR A 529 -5.11 5.14 -5.02
C THR A 529 -5.93 4.61 -6.18
N PRO A 530 -7.16 4.10 -5.96
CA PRO A 530 -7.99 3.55 -7.03
C PRO A 530 -8.19 4.55 -8.16
N ALA A 531 -8.01 4.11 -9.40
CA ALA A 531 -8.27 4.93 -10.58
C ALA A 531 -9.75 4.85 -10.99
N ASP A 532 -10.32 5.96 -11.43
CA ASP A 532 -11.65 6.00 -12.05
C ASP A 532 -11.58 5.33 -13.43
N GLU A 533 -12.08 4.09 -13.50
CA GLU A 533 -12.07 3.26 -14.71
C GLU A 533 -12.80 3.92 -15.87
N VAL A 534 -13.95 4.55 -15.62
CA VAL A 534 -14.78 5.17 -16.66
C VAL A 534 -14.03 6.36 -17.26
N ASN A 535 -13.45 7.20 -16.42
CA ASN A 535 -12.66 8.35 -16.86
C ASN A 535 -11.40 7.92 -17.62
N PHE A 536 -10.68 6.91 -17.11
CA PHE A 536 -9.49 6.35 -17.75
C PHE A 536 -9.79 5.84 -19.16
N LYS A 537 -10.83 5.01 -19.31
CA LYS A 537 -11.25 4.45 -20.61
C LYS A 537 -11.75 5.54 -21.57
N ASN A 538 -12.54 6.49 -21.09
CA ASN A 538 -13.08 7.58 -21.92
C ASN A 538 -11.97 8.51 -22.45
N LYS A 539 -11.05 8.95 -21.59
CA LYS A 539 -9.94 9.84 -21.99
C LYS A 539 -9.01 9.19 -23.01
N LEU A 540 -8.75 7.89 -22.85
CA LEU A 540 -7.88 7.14 -23.75
C LEU A 540 -8.60 6.51 -24.94
N ARG A 541 -9.93 6.72 -25.05
CA ARG A 541 -10.78 6.17 -26.11
C ARG A 541 -10.65 4.65 -26.22
N ILE A 542 -10.71 3.98 -25.08
CA ILE A 542 -10.66 2.52 -24.96
C ILE A 542 -12.09 1.99 -25.01
N GLY A 543 -12.37 1.13 -25.98
CA GLY A 543 -13.65 0.44 -26.14
C GLY A 543 -13.81 -0.75 -25.19
N PRO A 544 -15.04 -1.24 -25.01
CA PRO A 544 -15.34 -2.35 -24.08
C PRO A 544 -14.79 -3.71 -24.51
N GLN A 545 -14.26 -3.82 -25.73
CA GLN A 545 -13.73 -5.05 -26.32
C GLN A 545 -12.24 -4.95 -26.64
N ASP A 546 -11.63 -3.81 -26.34
CA ASP A 546 -10.22 -3.57 -26.64
C ASP A 546 -9.34 -4.30 -25.62
N ILE A 547 -8.15 -4.70 -26.08
CA ILE A 547 -7.10 -5.27 -25.24
C ILE A 547 -6.05 -4.19 -25.01
N VAL A 548 -5.81 -3.86 -23.75
CA VAL A 548 -4.98 -2.71 -23.37
C VAL A 548 -3.55 -3.17 -23.05
N PHE A 549 -2.62 -2.86 -23.95
CA PHE A 549 -1.18 -3.00 -23.71
C PHE A 549 -0.62 -1.76 -23.04
N LEU A 550 0.34 -1.94 -22.13
CA LEU A 550 1.08 -0.84 -21.49
C LEU A 550 2.59 -1.04 -21.62
N THR A 551 3.31 0.02 -21.93
CA THR A 551 4.77 0.11 -21.68
C THR A 551 5.08 1.37 -20.86
N ALA A 552 5.52 1.17 -19.62
CA ALA A 552 5.62 2.23 -18.60
C ALA A 552 7.06 2.71 -18.29
N ALA A 553 8.05 2.29 -19.08
CA ALA A 553 9.47 2.53 -18.81
C ALA A 553 9.96 3.96 -19.14
N SER A 554 11.11 4.36 -18.60
CA SER A 554 11.80 5.60 -19.03
C SER A 554 12.27 5.51 -20.49
N ALA A 555 12.41 6.67 -21.13
CA ALA A 555 12.73 6.82 -22.55
C ALA A 555 13.98 6.02 -22.97
N TYR A 556 15.03 6.04 -22.15
CA TYR A 556 16.29 5.36 -22.43
C TYR A 556 16.22 3.82 -22.45
N LYS A 557 15.15 3.21 -21.93
CA LYS A 557 14.95 1.75 -22.02
C LYS A 557 14.31 1.32 -23.35
N ARG A 558 13.96 2.27 -24.23
CA ARG A 558 13.19 2.02 -25.46
C ARG A 558 14.07 2.09 -26.70
N THR A 559 14.74 0.99 -27.00
CA THR A 559 15.53 0.84 -28.23
C THR A 559 14.61 0.79 -29.47
N PRO A 560 15.13 1.08 -30.68
CA PRO A 560 14.33 0.96 -31.91
C PRO A 560 13.74 -0.44 -32.10
N GLU A 561 14.51 -1.48 -31.78
CA GLU A 561 14.10 -2.88 -31.85
C GLU A 561 12.95 -3.19 -30.87
N CYS A 562 13.02 -2.67 -29.64
CA CYS A 562 11.95 -2.80 -28.66
C CYS A 562 10.65 -2.10 -29.10
N ILE A 563 10.75 -0.87 -29.64
CA ILE A 563 9.59 -0.14 -30.17
C ILE A 563 8.97 -0.90 -31.36
N ASP A 564 9.81 -1.42 -32.26
CA ASP A 564 9.32 -2.22 -33.39
C ASP A 564 8.58 -3.47 -32.92
N ALA A 565 9.13 -4.22 -31.97
CA ALA A 565 8.50 -5.42 -31.42
C ALA A 565 7.12 -5.11 -30.81
N HIS A 566 6.99 -4.04 -30.02
CA HIS A 566 5.69 -3.61 -29.47
C HIS A 566 4.67 -3.29 -30.55
N LEU A 567 5.07 -2.57 -31.59
CA LEU A 567 4.15 -2.15 -32.65
C LEU A 567 3.81 -3.29 -33.62
N GLN A 568 4.71 -4.27 -33.82
CA GLN A 568 4.42 -5.50 -34.56
C GLN A 568 3.36 -6.34 -33.84
N ILE A 569 3.44 -6.45 -32.50
CA ILE A 569 2.37 -7.06 -31.69
C ILE A 569 1.05 -6.32 -31.91
N LEU A 570 1.06 -4.98 -31.74
CA LEU A 570 -0.13 -4.15 -31.93
C LEU A 570 -0.76 -4.33 -33.32
N LYS A 571 0.06 -4.41 -34.38
CA LYS A 571 -0.38 -4.64 -35.76
C LYS A 571 -1.12 -5.95 -35.94
N ALA A 572 -0.64 -7.02 -35.32
CA ALA A 572 -1.21 -8.35 -35.42
C ALA A 572 -2.34 -8.64 -34.41
N VAL A 573 -2.66 -7.70 -33.52
CA VAL A 573 -3.79 -7.77 -32.58
C VAL A 573 -4.81 -6.69 -32.93
N PRO A 574 -5.86 -6.99 -33.72
CA PRO A 574 -6.77 -5.97 -34.26
C PRO A 574 -7.50 -5.11 -33.23
N LYS A 575 -7.80 -5.69 -32.05
CA LYS A 575 -8.45 -5.00 -30.93
C LYS A 575 -7.46 -4.39 -29.91
N GLY A 576 -6.16 -4.43 -30.21
CA GLY A 576 -5.14 -3.94 -29.30
C GLY A 576 -5.08 -2.42 -29.27
N ILE A 577 -4.92 -1.85 -28.08
CA ILE A 577 -4.56 -0.45 -27.83
C ILE A 577 -3.24 -0.44 -27.07
N LEU A 578 -2.24 0.30 -27.55
CA LEU A 578 -0.95 0.44 -26.87
C LEU A 578 -0.87 1.79 -26.15
N ILE A 579 -0.75 1.75 -24.82
CA ILE A 579 -0.48 2.92 -23.98
C ILE A 579 1.03 3.01 -23.73
N VAL A 580 1.60 4.17 -24.03
CA VAL A 580 2.99 4.53 -23.74
C VAL A 580 3.00 5.55 -22.60
N LYS A 581 3.68 5.23 -21.51
CA LYS A 581 3.81 6.08 -20.30
C LYS A 581 5.26 6.06 -19.83
N GLY A 582 5.84 7.17 -19.37
CA GLY A 582 7.20 7.15 -18.83
C GLY A 582 7.86 8.52 -18.80
N SER A 583 9.07 8.58 -18.25
CA SER A 583 9.88 9.80 -18.13
C SER A 583 10.98 9.90 -19.20
N GLY A 584 11.47 11.11 -19.48
CA GLY A 584 12.51 11.41 -20.47
C GLY A 584 12.05 12.47 -21.46
N GLU A 585 12.73 12.63 -22.59
CA GLU A 585 12.29 13.56 -23.65
C GLU A 585 11.03 13.02 -24.32
N ILE A 586 9.88 13.41 -23.79
CA ILE A 586 8.58 12.83 -24.16
C ILE A 586 8.26 13.05 -25.64
N ALA A 587 8.66 14.20 -26.20
CA ALA A 587 8.51 14.52 -27.62
C ALA A 587 9.22 13.48 -28.50
N THR A 588 10.46 13.12 -28.18
CA THR A 588 11.20 12.09 -28.91
C THR A 588 10.57 10.70 -28.77
N VAL A 589 10.13 10.32 -27.56
CA VAL A 589 9.41 9.05 -27.37
C VAL A 589 8.14 9.01 -28.21
N ILE A 590 7.32 10.06 -28.15
CA ILE A 590 6.08 10.20 -28.91
C ILE A 590 6.39 10.07 -30.40
N ARG A 591 7.32 10.87 -30.92
CA ARG A 591 7.69 10.87 -32.33
C ARG A 591 8.14 9.50 -32.82
N ARG A 592 9.04 8.82 -32.10
CA ARG A 592 9.54 7.48 -32.51
C ARG A 592 8.43 6.43 -32.57
N TYR A 593 7.52 6.43 -31.60
CA TYR A 593 6.34 5.56 -31.65
C TYR A 593 5.38 5.97 -32.77
N GLN A 594 5.14 7.26 -32.99
CA GLN A 594 4.24 7.73 -34.04
C GLN A 594 4.76 7.45 -35.45
N GLU A 595 6.04 7.69 -35.71
CA GLU A 595 6.69 7.42 -36.99
C GLU A 595 6.60 5.93 -37.33
N ARG A 596 7.04 5.08 -36.40
CA ARG A 596 6.98 3.63 -36.62
C ARG A 596 5.54 3.11 -36.70
N ALA A 597 4.61 3.67 -35.93
CA ALA A 597 3.20 3.29 -36.00
C ALA A 597 2.53 3.74 -37.30
N LYS A 598 2.93 4.87 -37.89
CA LYS A 598 2.49 5.31 -39.22
C LYS A 598 2.96 4.34 -40.31
N GLU A 599 4.23 3.92 -40.25
CA GLU A 599 4.78 2.93 -41.20
C GLU A 599 4.06 1.59 -41.13
N LEU A 600 3.55 1.22 -39.95
CA LEU A 600 2.84 -0.03 -39.70
C LEU A 600 1.32 0.07 -39.83
N ASP A 601 0.77 1.26 -40.08
CA ASP A 601 -0.67 1.57 -40.16
C ASP A 601 -1.45 1.24 -38.88
N VAL A 602 -0.92 1.66 -37.73
CA VAL A 602 -1.50 1.40 -36.39
C VAL A 602 -1.54 2.63 -35.47
N LEU A 603 -1.23 3.82 -35.99
CA LEU A 603 -1.11 5.06 -35.21
C LEU A 603 -2.39 5.38 -34.42
N ASP A 604 -3.55 5.12 -34.99
CA ASP A 604 -4.87 5.34 -34.40
C ASP A 604 -5.13 4.50 -33.14
N ARG A 605 -4.28 3.52 -32.84
CA ARG A 605 -4.34 2.62 -31.67
C ARG A 605 -3.21 2.82 -30.67
N VAL A 606 -2.34 3.81 -30.88
CA VAL A 606 -1.31 4.22 -29.90
C VAL A 606 -1.81 5.39 -29.06
N ARG A 607 -1.60 5.34 -27.74
CA ARG A 607 -1.99 6.37 -26.77
C ARG A 607 -0.81 6.76 -25.91
N PHE A 608 -0.74 8.03 -25.54
CA PHE A 608 0.28 8.55 -24.64
C PHE A 608 -0.37 9.02 -23.34
N LEU A 609 0.16 8.54 -22.22
CA LEU A 609 -0.36 8.84 -20.90
C LEU A 609 0.72 9.54 -20.07
N ALA A 610 0.36 10.69 -19.51
CA ALA A 610 1.26 11.48 -18.67
C ALA A 610 1.57 10.78 -17.34
N LYS A 611 2.63 11.24 -16.67
CA LYS A 611 2.95 10.82 -15.31
C LYS A 611 1.84 11.28 -14.36
N THR A 612 1.57 10.47 -13.33
CA THR A 612 0.62 10.79 -12.26
C THR A 612 1.31 11.64 -11.18
N GLY A 613 0.53 12.36 -10.38
CA GLY A 613 1.06 13.16 -9.27
C GLY A 613 1.68 12.30 -8.17
N THR A 614 1.19 11.06 -8.02
CA THR A 614 1.71 10.09 -7.04
C THR A 614 1.95 8.70 -7.65
N VAL A 615 2.68 7.85 -6.92
CA VAL A 615 2.97 6.46 -7.31
C VAL A 615 1.75 5.55 -7.06
N GLU A 616 0.95 5.89 -6.04
CA GLU A 616 -0.29 5.21 -5.68
C GLU A 616 -1.33 5.34 -6.80
N GLU A 617 -1.44 6.53 -7.39
CA GLU A 617 -2.26 6.77 -8.59
C GLU A 617 -1.74 6.00 -9.82
N HIS A 618 -0.41 5.89 -9.97
CA HIS A 618 0.18 5.08 -11.03
C HIS A 618 -0.27 3.61 -10.90
N ARG A 619 -0.20 3.04 -9.69
CA ARG A 619 -0.64 1.66 -9.42
C ARG A 619 -2.13 1.47 -9.65
N GLY A 620 -2.96 2.45 -9.30
CA GLY A 620 -4.38 2.45 -9.62
C GLY A 620 -4.66 2.38 -11.13
N GLN A 621 -3.92 3.15 -11.93
CA GLN A 621 -4.03 3.10 -13.40
C GLN A 621 -3.49 1.78 -13.97
N LEU A 622 -2.42 1.24 -13.38
CA LEU A 622 -1.83 -0.02 -13.79
C LEU A 622 -2.85 -1.17 -13.69
N ALA A 623 -3.72 -1.17 -12.68
CA ALA A 623 -4.79 -2.16 -12.50
C ALA A 623 -5.77 -2.25 -13.69
N LEU A 624 -5.84 -1.21 -14.54
CA LEU A 624 -6.80 -1.09 -15.62
C LEU A 624 -6.27 -1.57 -16.98
N VAL A 625 -5.08 -2.17 -17.03
CA VAL A 625 -4.46 -2.68 -18.27
C VAL A 625 -4.48 -4.22 -18.32
N ASP A 626 -4.35 -4.78 -19.52
CA ASP A 626 -4.44 -6.23 -19.73
C ASP A 626 -3.10 -6.93 -19.76
N LEU A 627 -2.09 -6.30 -20.37
CA LEU A 627 -0.76 -6.87 -20.51
C LEU A 627 0.29 -5.74 -20.56
N VAL A 628 1.32 -5.84 -19.72
CA VAL A 628 2.50 -4.98 -19.83
C VAL A 628 3.47 -5.59 -20.83
N LEU A 629 3.92 -4.79 -21.79
CA LEU A 629 5.03 -5.12 -22.69
C LEU A 629 6.31 -4.52 -22.10
N ASP A 630 7.18 -5.39 -21.60
CA ASP A 630 8.44 -5.00 -20.98
C ASP A 630 9.44 -4.48 -22.01
N THR A 631 10.43 -3.73 -21.54
CA THR A 631 11.54 -3.24 -22.38
C THR A 631 12.72 -4.19 -22.38
N PHE A 632 13.55 -4.13 -23.42
CA PHE A 632 14.82 -4.87 -23.52
C PHE A 632 15.86 -4.07 -24.33
N PRO A 633 17.17 -4.24 -24.09
CA PRO A 633 17.83 -5.23 -23.21
C PRO A 633 17.75 -4.89 -21.71
N TYR A 634 17.28 -3.70 -21.33
CA TYR A 634 17.02 -3.36 -19.94
C TYR A 634 15.52 -3.53 -19.61
N THR A 635 15.22 -4.53 -18.79
CA THR A 635 13.88 -4.88 -18.29
C THR A 635 13.35 -4.00 -17.15
N GLY A 636 12.08 -4.18 -16.82
CA GLY A 636 11.44 -3.64 -15.62
C GLY A 636 11.98 -4.26 -14.32
N ALA A 637 11.72 -3.57 -13.20
CA ALA A 637 12.03 -4.06 -11.85
C ALA A 637 10.88 -3.67 -10.92
N THR A 638 10.89 -2.45 -10.38
CA THR A 638 9.79 -1.91 -9.56
C THR A 638 8.45 -1.94 -10.29
N HIS A 639 8.41 -1.46 -11.54
CA HIS A 639 7.19 -1.49 -12.36
C HIS A 639 6.69 -2.92 -12.62
N THR A 640 7.59 -3.90 -12.73
CA THR A 640 7.23 -5.32 -12.88
C THR A 640 6.63 -5.85 -11.58
N MET A 641 7.24 -5.56 -10.43
CA MET A 641 6.69 -5.90 -9.12
C MET A 641 5.30 -5.25 -8.92
N GLU A 642 5.15 -3.98 -9.28
CA GLU A 642 3.88 -3.26 -9.21
C GLU A 642 2.81 -3.88 -10.12
N ALA A 643 3.17 -4.24 -11.36
CA ALA A 643 2.25 -4.91 -12.28
C ALA A 643 1.78 -6.25 -11.73
N LEU A 644 2.71 -7.09 -11.28
CA LEU A 644 2.38 -8.38 -10.65
C LEU A 644 1.53 -8.17 -9.39
N TYR A 645 1.84 -7.17 -8.57
CA TYR A 645 1.06 -6.87 -7.36
C TYR A 645 -0.38 -6.47 -7.70
N MET A 646 -0.58 -5.70 -8.78
CA MET A 646 -1.89 -5.34 -9.33
C MET A 646 -2.58 -6.48 -10.11
N GLY A 647 -1.96 -7.66 -10.20
CA GLY A 647 -2.51 -8.80 -10.93
C GLY A 647 -2.37 -8.69 -12.45
N VAL A 648 -1.47 -7.85 -12.95
CA VAL A 648 -1.28 -7.57 -14.38
C VAL A 648 -0.10 -8.39 -14.93
N PRO A 649 -0.30 -9.20 -15.98
CA PRO A 649 0.77 -9.93 -16.66
C PRO A 649 1.80 -8.99 -17.27
N VAL A 650 3.06 -9.43 -17.30
CA VAL A 650 4.18 -8.71 -17.91
C VAL A 650 4.88 -9.64 -18.90
N LEU A 651 4.87 -9.36 -20.19
CA LEU A 651 5.64 -10.10 -21.18
C LEU A 651 7.08 -9.57 -21.22
N THR A 652 8.08 -10.43 -21.02
CA THR A 652 9.49 -10.03 -20.94
C THR A 652 10.40 -10.86 -21.84
N LEU A 653 11.46 -10.23 -22.37
CA LEU A 653 12.54 -10.87 -23.09
C LEU A 653 13.74 -11.06 -22.14
N VAL A 654 14.18 -12.30 -21.97
CA VAL A 654 15.28 -12.64 -21.07
C VAL A 654 16.62 -12.25 -21.68
N GLY A 655 17.34 -11.35 -21.00
CA GLY A 655 18.71 -10.98 -21.31
C GLY A 655 19.77 -11.87 -20.65
N ARG A 656 21.03 -11.56 -20.92
CA ARG A 656 22.25 -12.25 -20.47
C ARG A 656 22.92 -11.57 -19.27
N HIS A 657 22.67 -10.29 -19.01
CA HIS A 657 23.20 -9.57 -17.84
C HIS A 657 22.11 -9.21 -16.82
N TYR A 658 22.51 -8.72 -15.64
CA TYR A 658 21.65 -8.41 -14.50
C TYR A 658 20.38 -7.60 -14.88
N TYR A 659 20.53 -6.45 -15.56
CA TYR A 659 19.39 -5.57 -15.89
C TYR A 659 18.46 -6.14 -16.97
N GLY A 660 18.92 -7.12 -17.75
CA GLY A 660 18.08 -7.87 -18.70
C GLY A 660 17.31 -9.03 -18.07
N ARG A 661 17.46 -9.25 -16.76
CA ARG A 661 16.90 -10.42 -16.05
C ARG A 661 16.07 -10.06 -14.82
N MET A 662 15.88 -8.78 -14.52
CA MET A 662 15.10 -8.32 -13.37
C MET A 662 13.65 -8.81 -13.45
N SER A 663 12.95 -8.55 -14.56
CA SER A 663 11.60 -9.06 -14.77
C SER A 663 11.56 -10.58 -14.79
N TYR A 664 12.52 -11.22 -15.46
CA TYR A 664 12.62 -12.68 -15.51
C TYR A 664 12.64 -13.30 -14.12
N SER A 665 13.46 -12.77 -13.20
CA SER A 665 13.53 -13.25 -11.82
C SER A 665 12.16 -13.18 -11.12
N LEU A 666 11.46 -12.05 -11.23
CA LEU A 666 10.14 -11.87 -10.61
C LEU A 666 9.10 -12.82 -11.20
N LEU A 667 9.08 -12.95 -12.53
CA LEU A 667 8.14 -13.84 -13.23
C LEU A 667 8.39 -15.32 -12.90
N LYS A 668 9.65 -15.75 -12.82
CA LYS A 668 10.00 -17.13 -12.42
C LYS A 668 9.52 -17.44 -11.00
N ASN A 669 9.67 -16.48 -10.08
CA ASN A 669 9.17 -16.64 -8.73
C ASN A 669 7.64 -16.73 -8.68
N VAL A 670 6.91 -16.10 -9.60
CA VAL A 670 5.44 -16.19 -9.72
C VAL A 670 4.98 -17.36 -10.61
N GLY A 671 5.91 -18.05 -11.26
CA GLY A 671 5.64 -19.20 -12.14
C GLY A 671 5.13 -18.83 -13.53
N LEU A 672 5.26 -17.58 -13.97
CA LEU A 672 4.71 -17.10 -15.25
C LEU A 672 5.57 -17.47 -16.47
N GLU A 673 5.78 -18.76 -16.72
CA GLU A 673 6.56 -19.23 -17.89
C GLU A 673 5.99 -18.75 -19.23
N ASP A 674 4.65 -18.62 -19.31
CA ASP A 674 3.94 -18.14 -20.50
C ASP A 674 4.26 -16.67 -20.86
N CYS A 675 4.87 -15.93 -19.95
CA CYS A 675 5.26 -14.54 -20.18
C CYS A 675 6.78 -14.34 -20.35
N ILE A 676 7.54 -15.43 -20.39
CA ILE A 676 9.00 -15.42 -20.53
C ILE A 676 9.37 -15.83 -21.96
N THR A 677 10.19 -15.03 -22.63
CA THR A 677 10.69 -15.31 -23.99
C THR A 677 12.20 -15.12 -24.10
N TRP A 678 12.81 -15.73 -25.12
CA TRP A 678 14.27 -15.84 -25.26
C TRP A 678 14.81 -15.21 -26.56
N SER A 679 13.93 -14.78 -27.45
CA SER A 679 14.28 -13.98 -28.63
C SER A 679 13.23 -12.92 -28.93
N VAL A 680 13.59 -11.91 -29.72
CA VAL A 680 12.66 -10.87 -30.15
C VAL A 680 11.50 -11.46 -30.96
N GLU A 681 11.77 -12.46 -31.79
CA GLU A 681 10.74 -13.17 -32.56
C GLU A 681 9.76 -13.91 -31.64
N GLU A 682 10.27 -14.58 -30.60
CA GLU A 682 9.41 -15.24 -29.61
C GLU A 682 8.61 -14.22 -28.81
N PHE A 683 9.22 -13.09 -28.42
CA PHE A 683 8.53 -11.98 -27.76
C PHE A 683 7.35 -11.47 -28.61
N ILE A 684 7.56 -11.22 -29.90
CA ILE A 684 6.51 -10.79 -30.81
C ILE A 684 5.42 -11.87 -30.94
N GLN A 685 5.80 -13.12 -31.21
CA GLN A 685 4.85 -14.22 -31.38
C GLN A 685 4.01 -14.45 -30.12
N ARG A 686 4.63 -14.45 -28.93
CA ARG A 686 3.93 -14.61 -27.65
C ARG A 686 3.01 -13.44 -27.36
N GLY A 687 3.45 -12.21 -27.62
CA GLY A 687 2.62 -11.01 -27.48
C GLY A 687 1.38 -11.05 -28.37
N ILE A 688 1.51 -11.54 -29.61
CA ILE A 688 0.39 -11.73 -30.54
C ILE A 688 -0.59 -12.79 -30.02
N GLN A 689 -0.08 -13.92 -29.52
CA GLN A 689 -0.89 -15.00 -28.96
C GLN A 689 -1.70 -14.52 -27.75
N LEU A 690 -1.03 -13.90 -26.78
CA LEU A 690 -1.67 -13.35 -25.57
C LEU A 690 -2.68 -12.26 -25.92
N GLY A 691 -2.32 -11.34 -26.81
CA GLY A 691 -3.19 -10.25 -27.24
C GLY A 691 -4.47 -10.68 -27.96
N ASN A 692 -4.46 -11.86 -28.59
CA ASN A 692 -5.62 -12.42 -29.28
C ASN A 692 -6.39 -13.45 -28.45
N ASP A 693 -5.94 -13.77 -27.23
CA ASP A 693 -6.57 -14.75 -26.32
C ASP A 693 -6.83 -14.13 -24.93
N PRO A 694 -7.97 -13.42 -24.75
CA PRO A 694 -8.34 -12.84 -23.47
C PRO A 694 -8.50 -13.89 -22.36
N GLU A 695 -8.89 -15.13 -22.70
CA GLU A 695 -9.00 -16.22 -21.74
C GLU A 695 -7.62 -16.65 -21.23
N TRP A 696 -6.59 -16.62 -22.08
CA TRP A 696 -5.22 -16.85 -21.65
C TRP A 696 -4.72 -15.75 -20.72
N ILE A 697 -4.96 -14.47 -21.05
CA ILE A 697 -4.65 -13.36 -20.14
C ILE A 697 -5.35 -13.57 -18.79
N ASN A 698 -6.64 -13.93 -18.78
CA ASN A 698 -7.39 -14.19 -17.55
C ASN A 698 -6.87 -15.41 -16.76
N ARG A 699 -6.35 -16.44 -17.42
CA ARG A 699 -5.64 -17.55 -16.75
C ARG A 699 -4.37 -17.06 -16.07
N ILE A 700 -3.57 -16.23 -16.74
CA ILE A 700 -2.33 -15.68 -16.18
C ILE A 700 -2.64 -14.72 -15.02
N LYS A 701 -3.66 -13.86 -15.14
CA LYS A 701 -4.14 -12.99 -14.05
C LYS A 701 -4.52 -13.80 -12.80
N ARG A 702 -5.21 -14.94 -12.99
CA ARG A 702 -5.51 -15.89 -11.91
C ARG A 702 -4.24 -16.50 -11.32
N GLN A 703 -3.30 -16.94 -12.16
CA GLN A 703 -2.03 -17.50 -11.71
C GLN A 703 -1.22 -16.50 -10.86
N ILE A 704 -1.18 -15.22 -11.23
CA ILE A 704 -0.55 -14.16 -10.43
C ILE A 704 -1.22 -14.06 -9.06
N LYS A 705 -2.56 -14.02 -9.04
CA LYS A 705 -3.33 -13.98 -7.79
C LYS A 705 -3.04 -15.21 -6.91
N ASP A 706 -3.02 -16.40 -7.51
CA ASP A 706 -2.74 -17.66 -6.81
C ASP A 706 -1.30 -17.74 -6.31
N SER A 707 -0.34 -17.09 -6.99
CA SER A 707 1.05 -17.07 -6.54
C SER A 707 1.25 -16.46 -5.15
N ARG A 708 0.33 -15.60 -4.67
CA ARG A 708 0.36 -15.02 -3.31
C ARG A 708 0.42 -16.08 -2.22
N ARG A 709 -0.05 -17.30 -2.51
CA ARG A 709 -0.06 -18.43 -1.58
C ARG A 709 1.31 -19.05 -1.40
N TRP A 710 2.15 -19.09 -2.43
CA TRP A 710 3.36 -19.91 -2.40
C TRP A 710 4.64 -19.13 -2.75
N SER A 711 4.57 -18.09 -3.58
CA SER A 711 5.75 -17.38 -4.06
C SER A 711 6.37 -16.49 -2.98
N VAL A 712 7.69 -16.62 -2.77
CA VAL A 712 8.43 -15.87 -1.74
C VAL A 712 8.44 -14.35 -1.97
N ILE A 713 8.18 -13.87 -3.19
CA ILE A 713 8.15 -12.42 -3.46
C ILE A 713 6.98 -11.71 -2.74
N TRP A 714 6.01 -12.48 -2.24
CA TRP A 714 4.90 -12.00 -1.41
C TRP A 714 5.10 -12.27 0.09
N ASP A 715 6.28 -12.75 0.49
CA ASP A 715 6.62 -13.15 1.85
C ASP A 715 7.88 -12.46 2.36
N PRO A 716 7.77 -11.19 2.77
CA PRO A 716 8.92 -10.50 3.33
C PRO A 716 9.42 -11.09 4.65
N ARG A 717 8.61 -11.88 5.38
CA ARG A 717 9.07 -12.58 6.59
C ARG A 717 10.05 -13.69 6.23
N GLU A 718 9.67 -14.52 5.27
CA GLU A 718 10.54 -15.59 4.78
C GLU A 718 11.81 -15.04 4.10
N HIS A 719 11.66 -13.96 3.35
CA HIS A 719 12.80 -13.26 2.75
C HIS A 719 13.76 -12.72 3.82
N ALA A 720 13.24 -12.11 4.89
CA ALA A 720 14.01 -11.62 6.04
C ALA A 720 14.74 -12.76 6.78
N ARG A 721 14.05 -13.87 7.07
CA ARG A 721 14.66 -15.08 7.70
C ARG A 721 15.78 -15.65 6.83
N SER A 722 15.61 -15.67 5.52
CA SER A 722 16.64 -16.12 4.58
C SER A 722 17.84 -15.18 4.56
N MET A 723 17.62 -13.87 4.67
CA MET A 723 18.67 -12.87 4.79
C MET A 723 19.44 -12.99 6.11
N GLU A 724 18.74 -13.22 7.23
CA GLU A 724 19.36 -13.52 8.52
C GLU A 724 20.25 -14.77 8.46
N ALA A 725 19.72 -15.86 7.91
CA ALA A 725 20.48 -17.09 7.74
C ALA A 725 21.74 -16.87 6.89
N ALA A 726 21.66 -16.05 5.84
CA ALA A 726 22.82 -15.66 5.05
C ALA A 726 23.87 -14.89 5.87
N PHE A 727 23.46 -13.95 6.72
CA PHE A 727 24.39 -13.23 7.61
C PHE A 727 25.12 -14.17 8.55
N PHE A 728 24.40 -15.08 9.22
CA PHE A 728 25.03 -16.05 10.11
C PHE A 728 25.95 -17.00 9.34
N HIS A 729 25.53 -17.51 8.18
CA HIS A 729 26.36 -18.36 7.32
C HIS A 729 27.70 -17.71 6.97
N ILE A 730 27.68 -16.42 6.60
CA ILE A 730 28.89 -15.64 6.29
C ILE A 730 29.84 -15.59 7.50
N LEU A 731 29.30 -15.40 8.72
CA LEU A 731 30.10 -15.31 9.96
C LEU A 731 30.68 -16.66 10.41
N GLU A 732 30.08 -17.79 10.04
CA GLU A 732 30.59 -19.11 10.41
C GLU A 732 31.84 -19.52 9.64
N GLY A 733 32.24 -18.76 8.60
CA GLY A 733 33.44 -19.04 7.82
C GLY A 733 33.40 -20.38 7.07
N LYS A 734 32.20 -20.94 6.87
CA LYS A 734 32.00 -22.17 6.08
C LYS A 734 32.53 -21.96 4.66
N SER A 735 33.21 -22.98 4.12
CA SER A 735 33.94 -22.90 2.84
C SER A 735 33.03 -22.50 1.67
N HIS A 736 33.63 -21.77 0.73
CA HIS A 736 33.02 -20.96 -0.33
C HIS A 736 32.27 -21.71 -1.44
N GLU A 737 31.48 -22.71 -1.10
CA GLU A 737 30.40 -23.15 -1.98
C GLU A 737 29.35 -22.06 -1.94
N THR A 738 28.97 -21.53 -3.11
CA THR A 738 27.88 -20.58 -3.31
C THR A 738 26.76 -20.95 -2.34
N TYR A 739 26.46 -20.09 -1.36
CA TYR A 739 25.28 -20.31 -0.52
C TYR A 739 24.07 -20.11 -1.44
N THR A 740 23.68 -21.20 -2.06
CA THR A 740 22.45 -21.31 -2.82
C THR A 740 21.44 -21.83 -1.83
N PHE A 741 20.72 -20.91 -1.19
CA PHE A 741 19.47 -21.32 -0.60
C PHE A 741 18.48 -21.52 -1.74
N HIS A 742 18.50 -22.70 -2.35
CA HIS A 742 17.33 -23.14 -3.09
C HIS A 742 16.32 -23.52 -2.01
N PRO A 743 15.20 -22.79 -1.85
CA PRO A 743 14.14 -23.16 -0.91
C PRO A 743 13.56 -24.56 -1.21
N ASN A 744 13.94 -25.12 -2.36
CA ASN A 744 13.62 -26.43 -2.90
C ASN A 744 14.60 -27.55 -2.48
N ASP A 745 15.77 -27.28 -1.90
CA ASP A 745 16.84 -28.29 -1.79
C ASP A 745 16.85 -29.09 -0.47
N LEU A 746 16.04 -28.73 0.54
CA LEU A 746 15.92 -29.53 1.77
C LEU A 746 15.09 -30.79 1.55
N TYR A 747 14.05 -30.69 0.73
CA TYR A 747 13.10 -31.77 0.47
C TYR A 747 12.66 -31.76 -1.01
N SER A 748 12.63 -32.95 -1.59
CA SER A 748 12.41 -33.19 -3.02
C SER A 748 10.93 -33.18 -3.39
N THR A 749 10.03 -33.53 -2.44
CA THR A 749 8.59 -33.65 -2.69
C THR A 749 7.75 -32.77 -1.75
N PRO A 750 6.55 -32.33 -2.17
CA PRO A 750 5.60 -31.63 -1.29
C PRO A 750 5.26 -32.39 0.00
N ASP A 751 5.21 -33.73 -0.06
CA ASP A 751 4.95 -34.59 1.10
C ASP A 751 6.04 -34.47 2.16
N GLU A 752 7.31 -34.45 1.75
CA GLU A 752 8.45 -34.30 2.66
C GLU A 752 8.41 -32.93 3.36
N TRP A 753 8.07 -31.85 2.62
CA TRP A 753 7.82 -30.53 3.21
C TRP A 753 6.66 -30.55 4.21
N ASN A 754 5.56 -31.21 3.85
CA ASN A 754 4.39 -31.33 4.71
C ASN A 754 4.72 -32.03 6.03
N GLN A 755 5.41 -33.16 5.94
CA GLN A 755 5.82 -33.96 7.10
C GLN A 755 6.83 -33.24 7.98
N ALA A 756 7.76 -32.47 7.40
CA ALA A 756 8.69 -31.64 8.18
C ALA A 756 7.95 -30.60 9.03
N GLY A 757 6.95 -29.91 8.48
CA GLY A 757 6.11 -28.98 9.23
C GLY A 757 5.34 -29.67 10.37
N ILE A 758 4.77 -30.86 10.10
CA ILE A 758 4.07 -31.65 11.12
C ILE A 758 5.02 -32.07 12.24
N GLN A 759 6.22 -32.56 11.91
CA GLN A 759 7.21 -33.00 12.90
C GLN A 759 7.69 -31.84 13.78
N LEU A 760 7.89 -30.65 13.21
CA LEU A 760 8.27 -29.46 13.95
C LEU A 760 7.23 -29.13 15.04
N ILE A 761 5.94 -29.07 14.68
CA ILE A 761 4.86 -28.82 15.64
C ILE A 761 4.77 -29.93 16.69
N ARG A 762 4.90 -31.20 16.28
CA ARG A 762 4.85 -32.35 17.20
C ARG A 762 6.03 -32.40 18.17
N SER A 763 7.14 -31.73 17.87
CA SER A 763 8.31 -31.66 18.75
C SER A 763 8.17 -30.63 19.88
N LEU A 764 7.12 -29.80 19.87
CA LEU A 764 6.87 -28.81 20.90
C LEU A 764 6.44 -29.47 22.23
N SER A 765 7.11 -29.11 23.32
CA SER A 765 6.69 -29.49 24.67
C SER A 765 5.53 -28.62 25.14
N ALA A 766 4.61 -29.20 25.92
CA ALA A 766 3.53 -28.46 26.58
C ALA A 766 4.04 -27.32 27.49
N ASP A 767 5.29 -27.40 27.95
CA ASP A 767 5.93 -26.40 28.82
C ASP A 767 6.71 -25.32 28.05
N ALA A 768 6.74 -25.33 26.70
CA ALA A 768 7.49 -24.35 25.94
C ALA A 768 6.86 -22.94 26.02
N SER A 769 7.69 -21.89 25.96
CA SER A 769 7.20 -20.50 26.05
C SER A 769 6.26 -20.15 24.90
N VAL A 770 5.41 -19.13 25.10
CA VAL A 770 4.51 -18.59 24.06
C VAL A 770 5.30 -18.18 22.81
N SER A 771 6.45 -17.50 22.99
CA SER A 771 7.33 -17.10 21.88
C SER A 771 7.91 -18.30 21.11
N THR A 772 8.25 -19.39 21.80
CA THR A 772 8.77 -20.61 21.18
C THR A 772 7.68 -21.31 20.38
N HIS A 773 6.46 -21.38 20.92
CA HIS A 773 5.30 -21.90 20.21
C HIS A 773 5.02 -21.09 18.94
N GLN A 774 4.96 -19.76 19.05
CA GLN A 774 4.71 -18.89 17.91
C GLN A 774 5.78 -19.07 16.81
N SER A 775 7.05 -19.06 17.17
CA SER A 775 8.17 -19.22 16.23
C SER A 775 8.11 -20.55 15.47
N ALA A 776 7.77 -21.64 16.15
CA ALA A 776 7.63 -22.96 15.53
C ALA A 776 6.42 -23.03 14.58
N TRP A 777 5.30 -22.39 14.92
CA TRP A 777 4.15 -22.28 14.02
C TRP A 777 4.44 -21.44 12.78
N GLU A 778 5.18 -20.34 12.91
CA GLU A 778 5.64 -19.52 11.79
C GLU A 778 6.61 -20.29 10.87
N GLU A 779 7.49 -21.10 11.44
CA GLU A 779 8.40 -21.95 10.68
C GLU A 779 7.66 -23.10 9.98
N ALA A 780 6.71 -23.76 10.65
CA ALA A 780 5.87 -24.78 10.01
C ALA A 780 5.03 -24.21 8.86
N LEU A 781 4.49 -22.98 9.03
CA LEU A 781 3.80 -22.25 7.97
C LEU A 781 4.70 -22.04 6.73
N SER A 782 5.97 -21.69 6.93
CA SER A 782 6.96 -21.58 5.85
C SER A 782 7.21 -22.93 5.15
N LEU A 783 7.34 -24.02 5.91
CA LEU A 783 7.52 -25.36 5.35
C LEU A 783 6.34 -25.77 4.46
N TRP A 784 5.10 -25.57 4.92
CA TRP A 784 3.90 -25.87 4.12
C TRP A 784 3.78 -24.98 2.89
N ARG A 785 4.16 -23.69 2.99
CA ARG A 785 4.24 -22.79 1.83
C ARG A 785 5.20 -23.33 0.77
N ARG A 786 6.38 -23.82 1.17
CA ARG A 786 7.37 -24.39 0.24
C ARG A 786 6.87 -25.67 -0.41
N GLY A 787 6.14 -26.50 0.33
CA GLY A 787 5.40 -27.62 -0.25
C GLY A 787 4.43 -27.16 -1.35
N LEU A 788 3.67 -26.09 -1.11
CA LEU A 788 2.77 -25.49 -2.12
C LEU A 788 3.50 -24.82 -3.29
N ALA A 789 4.73 -24.34 -3.10
CA ALA A 789 5.54 -23.82 -4.21
C ALA A 789 6.00 -24.93 -5.17
N ARG A 790 6.13 -26.16 -4.67
CA ARG A 790 6.46 -27.35 -5.47
C ARG A 790 5.23 -27.92 -6.18
N ASP A 791 4.14 -28.01 -5.45
CA ASP A 791 2.85 -28.44 -5.96
C ASP A 791 1.75 -27.56 -5.36
N PRO A 792 1.27 -26.54 -6.11
CA PRO A 792 0.20 -25.66 -5.68
C PRO A 792 -1.11 -26.38 -5.36
N TYR A 793 -1.22 -27.65 -5.77
CA TYR A 793 -2.38 -28.50 -5.61
C TYR A 793 -2.25 -29.49 -4.44
N HIS A 794 -1.19 -29.37 -3.65
CA HIS A 794 -0.94 -30.26 -2.51
C HIS A 794 -1.87 -29.97 -1.33
N VAL A 795 -3.04 -30.62 -1.32
CA VAL A 795 -4.11 -30.43 -0.33
C VAL A 795 -3.65 -30.56 1.14
N PRO A 796 -2.77 -31.50 1.53
CA PRO A 796 -2.30 -31.58 2.92
C PRO A 796 -1.56 -30.31 3.38
N CYS A 797 -0.71 -29.73 2.52
CA CYS A 797 0.00 -28.49 2.83
C CYS A 797 -0.98 -27.32 3.01
N TRP A 798 -2.01 -27.26 2.16
CA TRP A 798 -3.08 -26.27 2.29
C TRP A 798 -3.79 -26.34 3.63
N LEU A 799 -4.23 -27.53 4.04
CA LEU A 799 -4.99 -27.71 5.29
C LEU A 799 -4.14 -27.38 6.52
N ASN A 800 -2.90 -27.85 6.56
CA ASN A 800 -2.00 -27.56 7.68
C ASN A 800 -1.62 -26.07 7.71
N ARG A 801 -1.45 -25.42 6.55
CA ARG A 801 -1.25 -23.98 6.46
C ARG A 801 -2.44 -23.18 6.96
N ILE A 802 -3.68 -23.51 6.53
CA ILE A 802 -4.90 -22.87 7.02
C ILE A 802 -4.95 -23.00 8.55
N HIS A 803 -4.65 -24.19 9.08
CA HIS A 803 -4.58 -24.40 10.51
C HIS A 803 -3.54 -23.50 11.19
N ALA A 804 -2.31 -23.45 10.66
CA ALA A 804 -1.24 -22.62 11.18
C ALA A 804 -1.65 -21.14 11.26
N LEU A 805 -2.26 -20.63 10.18
CA LEU A 805 -2.72 -19.25 10.11
C LEU A 805 -3.78 -18.96 11.17
N LEU A 806 -4.71 -19.90 11.42
CA LEU A 806 -5.70 -19.77 12.48
C LEU A 806 -5.06 -19.76 13.87
N VAL A 807 -4.07 -20.63 14.11
CA VAL A 807 -3.33 -20.68 15.38
C VAL A 807 -2.55 -19.38 15.61
N LEU A 808 -1.95 -18.83 14.55
CA LEU A 808 -1.25 -17.54 14.58
C LEU A 808 -2.18 -16.32 14.59
N GLY A 809 -3.51 -16.53 14.55
CA GLY A 809 -4.51 -15.46 14.60
C GLY A 809 -4.77 -14.74 13.26
N ASP A 810 -4.17 -15.17 12.16
CA ASP A 810 -4.35 -14.58 10.82
C ASP A 810 -5.58 -15.16 10.11
N ARG A 811 -6.77 -14.81 10.64
CA ARG A 811 -8.06 -15.29 10.13
C ARG A 811 -8.31 -14.88 8.68
N SER A 812 -7.82 -13.71 8.25
CA SER A 812 -8.01 -13.22 6.88
C SER A 812 -7.31 -14.12 5.87
N ARG A 813 -6.01 -14.40 6.07
CA ARG A 813 -5.27 -15.30 5.17
C ARG A 813 -5.77 -16.74 5.26
N ALA A 814 -6.15 -17.21 6.45
CA ALA A 814 -6.74 -18.53 6.61
C ALA A 814 -8.05 -18.69 5.80
N PHE A 815 -8.89 -17.66 5.79
CA PHE A 815 -10.14 -17.67 5.03
C PHE A 815 -9.90 -17.58 3.52
N GLU A 816 -8.97 -16.73 3.08
CA GLU A 816 -8.54 -16.67 1.68
C GLU A 816 -8.00 -18.02 1.20
N ASP A 817 -7.16 -18.66 2.00
CA ASP A 817 -6.57 -19.95 1.71
C ASP A 817 -7.62 -21.08 1.69
N ALA A 818 -8.59 -21.04 2.61
CA ALA A 818 -9.70 -21.98 2.65
C ALA A 818 -10.61 -21.83 1.42
N TYR A 819 -10.97 -20.60 1.06
CA TYR A 819 -11.79 -20.32 -0.13
C TYR A 819 -11.09 -20.80 -1.40
N ALA A 820 -9.80 -20.51 -1.52
CA ALA A 820 -8.95 -20.95 -2.61
C ALA A 820 -8.89 -22.47 -2.76
N LEU A 821 -8.63 -23.18 -1.65
CA LEU A 821 -8.61 -24.64 -1.64
C LEU A 821 -9.97 -25.20 -2.06
N LEU A 822 -11.07 -24.58 -1.63
CA LEU A 822 -12.43 -25.00 -1.98
C LEU A 822 -12.72 -24.77 -3.47
N GLU A 823 -12.35 -23.63 -4.03
CA GLU A 823 -12.44 -23.34 -5.46
C GLU A 823 -11.65 -24.37 -6.29
N PHE A 824 -10.41 -24.65 -5.89
CA PHE A 824 -9.57 -25.69 -6.52
C PHE A 824 -10.22 -27.08 -6.47
N LEU A 825 -10.68 -27.51 -5.30
CA LEU A 825 -11.30 -28.83 -5.12
C LEU A 825 -12.61 -28.99 -5.92
N CYS A 826 -13.35 -27.89 -6.12
CA CYS A 826 -14.59 -27.85 -6.89
C CYS A 826 -14.37 -27.81 -8.41
N THR A 827 -13.31 -27.13 -8.88
CA THR A 827 -13.09 -26.83 -10.31
C THR A 827 -12.07 -27.75 -10.98
N GLU A 828 -10.89 -27.93 -10.39
CA GLU A 828 -9.75 -28.60 -11.04
C GLU A 828 -9.55 -30.05 -10.60
N ALA A 829 -9.92 -30.40 -9.36
CA ALA A 829 -9.72 -31.75 -8.83
C ALA A 829 -10.66 -32.82 -9.42
N GLN A 830 -11.46 -32.54 -10.47
CA GLN A 830 -12.30 -33.55 -11.14
C GLN A 830 -11.47 -34.66 -11.81
N SER A 831 -10.18 -34.42 -12.07
CA SER A 831 -9.26 -35.33 -12.77
C SER A 831 -8.20 -36.01 -11.88
N MET A 832 -8.08 -35.67 -10.60
CA MET A 832 -7.07 -36.24 -9.69
C MET A 832 -7.47 -37.63 -9.16
N GLN A 833 -6.48 -38.51 -9.00
CA GLN A 833 -6.69 -39.85 -8.44
C GLN A 833 -6.90 -39.77 -6.91
N PRO A 834 -7.89 -40.47 -6.32
CA PRO A 834 -8.18 -40.45 -4.88
C PRO A 834 -6.99 -40.76 -3.96
N SER A 835 -5.98 -41.49 -4.45
CA SER A 835 -4.77 -41.85 -3.71
C SER A 835 -3.82 -40.68 -3.41
N GLN A 836 -4.01 -39.50 -4.02
CA GLN A 836 -3.21 -38.29 -3.74
C GLN A 836 -3.79 -37.43 -2.61
N LEU A 837 -4.87 -37.87 -1.98
CA LEU A 837 -5.63 -37.12 -0.97
C LEU A 837 -5.60 -37.80 0.41
N THR A 838 -4.63 -38.69 0.69
CA THR A 838 -4.70 -39.60 1.85
C THR A 838 -4.03 -39.09 3.12
N ASP A 839 -3.30 -37.96 3.08
CA ASP A 839 -2.57 -37.46 4.24
C ASP A 839 -3.46 -36.57 5.12
N VAL A 840 -3.58 -36.99 6.38
CA VAL A 840 -4.51 -36.43 7.37
C VAL A 840 -3.92 -35.14 7.98
N PRO A 841 -4.65 -34.00 7.99
CA PRO A 841 -4.21 -32.80 8.69
C PRO A 841 -4.18 -33.02 10.22
N ILE A 842 -3.30 -32.30 10.92
CA ILE A 842 -2.97 -32.50 12.35
C ILE A 842 -4.22 -32.53 13.26
N TRP A 843 -5.31 -31.85 12.89
CA TRP A 843 -6.55 -31.78 13.68
C TRP A 843 -7.49 -33.01 13.55
N VAL A 844 -7.38 -33.83 12.50
CA VAL A 844 -8.38 -34.90 12.21
C VAL A 844 -8.04 -36.20 12.97
N GLU A 845 -6.79 -36.39 13.39
CA GLU A 845 -6.42 -37.51 14.26
C GLU A 845 -6.88 -37.33 15.73
N SER A 846 -7.29 -36.11 16.12
CA SER A 846 -7.70 -35.82 17.50
C SER A 846 -9.15 -36.21 17.86
N GLU A 847 -10.00 -36.51 16.86
CA GLU A 847 -11.42 -36.88 17.06
C GLU A 847 -11.71 -38.40 17.01
N GLY A 848 -10.68 -39.26 17.00
CA GLY A 848 -10.87 -40.70 17.26
C GLY A 848 -11.52 -41.53 16.14
N SER A 849 -11.39 -41.12 14.89
CA SER A 849 -11.78 -41.92 13.71
C SER A 849 -10.71 -42.98 13.39
N ALA A 850 -11.05 -44.26 13.59
CA ALA A 850 -10.10 -45.39 13.63
C ALA A 850 -9.74 -46.02 12.27
N ASP A 851 -9.87 -45.32 11.13
CA ASP A 851 -9.46 -45.88 9.83
C ASP A 851 -8.71 -44.84 8.96
N PRO A 852 -7.37 -44.89 8.90
CA PRO A 852 -6.55 -44.02 8.05
C PRO A 852 -6.83 -44.17 6.55
N GLY A 853 -7.51 -45.24 6.11
CA GLY A 853 -7.78 -45.53 4.70
C GLY A 853 -9.09 -44.96 4.13
N ALA A 854 -9.91 -44.27 4.93
CA ALA A 854 -11.29 -43.91 4.57
C ALA A 854 -11.50 -42.47 4.07
N TYR A 855 -10.49 -41.61 4.09
CA TYR A 855 -10.64 -40.20 3.70
C TYR A 855 -10.61 -40.04 2.18
N THR A 856 -11.78 -39.92 1.57
CA THR A 856 -11.93 -39.64 0.13
C THR A 856 -11.93 -38.12 -0.13
N LYS A 857 -11.76 -37.69 -1.39
CA LYS A 857 -11.89 -36.29 -1.84
C LYS A 857 -13.09 -35.56 -1.24
N TYR A 858 -14.21 -36.27 -1.13
CA TYR A 858 -15.47 -35.74 -0.60
C TYR A 858 -15.40 -35.43 0.89
N SER A 859 -14.57 -36.14 1.66
CA SER A 859 -14.37 -35.90 3.09
C SER A 859 -13.72 -34.53 3.35
N TYR A 860 -12.68 -34.17 2.60
CA TYR A 860 -11.99 -32.87 2.77
C TYR A 860 -12.86 -31.68 2.37
N LEU A 861 -13.52 -31.78 1.21
CA LEU A 861 -14.49 -30.78 0.75
C LEU A 861 -15.62 -30.58 1.77
N TYR A 862 -16.11 -31.68 2.35
CA TYR A 862 -17.15 -31.64 3.38
C TYR A 862 -16.68 -30.94 4.65
N TYR A 863 -15.52 -31.32 5.22
CA TYR A 863 -15.00 -30.68 6.44
C TYR A 863 -14.63 -29.22 6.22
N LEU A 864 -14.02 -28.88 5.08
CA LEU A 864 -13.67 -27.51 4.74
C LEU A 864 -14.91 -26.65 4.52
N ALA A 865 -15.90 -27.14 3.77
CA ALA A 865 -17.16 -26.43 3.56
C ALA A 865 -17.90 -26.22 4.89
N LYS A 866 -17.95 -27.24 5.76
CA LYS A 866 -18.55 -27.14 7.09
C LYS A 866 -17.81 -26.13 7.97
N TRP A 867 -16.48 -26.15 7.96
CA TRP A 867 -15.66 -25.16 8.67
C TRP A 867 -15.95 -23.76 8.15
N MET A 868 -15.87 -23.52 6.83
CA MET A 868 -16.18 -22.21 6.25
C MET A 868 -17.60 -21.73 6.58
N ALA A 869 -18.60 -22.62 6.48
CA ALA A 869 -19.99 -22.29 6.80
C ALA A 869 -20.19 -21.87 8.26
N ALA A 870 -19.41 -22.43 9.18
CA ALA A 870 -19.43 -22.07 10.60
C ALA A 870 -18.65 -20.79 10.95
N HIS A 871 -17.88 -20.23 10.01
CA HIS A 871 -16.96 -19.09 10.26
C HIS A 871 -17.33 -17.81 9.49
N VAL A 872 -18.36 -17.84 8.64
CA VAL A 872 -18.87 -16.65 7.91
C VAL A 872 -19.73 -15.72 8.82
N GLY A 873 -19.76 -15.97 10.13
CA GLY A 873 -20.50 -15.18 11.12
C GLY A 873 -22.00 -15.52 11.11
N VAL A 874 -22.73 -15.01 10.11
CA VAL A 874 -24.17 -15.25 9.98
C VAL A 874 -24.43 -16.51 9.16
N VAL A 875 -25.00 -17.53 9.81
CA VAL A 875 -25.29 -18.88 9.26
C VAL A 875 -26.03 -18.85 7.94
N TYR A 876 -26.93 -17.88 7.79
CA TYR A 876 -27.83 -17.74 6.65
C TYR A 876 -27.45 -16.61 5.70
N SER A 877 -26.26 -16.05 5.83
CA SER A 877 -25.76 -15.17 4.79
C SER A 877 -25.72 -15.94 3.45
N PRO A 878 -25.91 -15.25 2.33
CA PRO A 878 -25.75 -15.86 1.01
C PRO A 878 -24.43 -16.63 0.86
N GLU A 879 -23.37 -16.16 1.52
CA GLU A 879 -22.04 -16.76 1.56
C GLU A 879 -22.01 -18.05 2.38
N ALA A 880 -22.50 -18.04 3.62
CA ALA A 880 -22.53 -19.22 4.49
C ALA A 880 -23.42 -20.32 3.90
N MET A 881 -24.55 -19.95 3.31
CA MET A 881 -25.46 -20.90 2.69
C MET A 881 -24.88 -21.60 1.47
N ARG A 882 -23.95 -20.99 0.72
CA ARG A 882 -23.24 -21.70 -0.37
C ARG A 882 -22.46 -22.89 0.18
N PHE A 883 -21.78 -22.70 1.31
CA PHE A 883 -20.99 -23.75 1.95
C PHE A 883 -21.86 -24.80 2.65
N TRP A 884 -22.94 -24.41 3.34
CA TRP A 884 -23.89 -25.37 3.91
C TRP A 884 -24.56 -26.24 2.83
N ASN A 885 -24.95 -25.65 1.70
CA ASN A 885 -25.48 -26.39 0.55
C ASN A 885 -24.44 -27.36 -0.02
N LEU A 886 -23.17 -26.95 -0.14
CA LEU A 886 -22.10 -27.82 -0.58
C LEU A 886 -21.89 -29.00 0.38
N ALA A 887 -21.79 -28.73 1.69
CA ALA A 887 -21.65 -29.76 2.72
C ALA A 887 -22.82 -30.76 2.70
N TYR A 888 -24.06 -30.26 2.62
CA TYR A 888 -25.26 -31.10 2.52
C TYR A 888 -25.32 -31.91 1.23
N SER A 889 -24.89 -31.34 0.09
CA SER A 889 -24.86 -32.06 -1.19
C SER A 889 -23.87 -33.22 -1.20
N ILE A 890 -22.78 -33.11 -0.42
CA ILE A 890 -21.75 -34.15 -0.29
C ILE A 890 -22.18 -35.20 0.73
N ASN A 891 -22.67 -34.76 1.90
CA ASN A 891 -23.14 -35.63 2.97
C ASN A 891 -24.55 -35.20 3.43
N PRO A 892 -25.60 -35.73 2.79
CA PRO A 892 -26.98 -35.43 3.19
C PRO A 892 -27.35 -35.94 4.59
N ASP A 893 -26.55 -36.86 5.16
CA ASP A 893 -26.74 -37.39 6.51
C ASP A 893 -26.12 -36.49 7.59
N ASP A 894 -25.35 -35.45 7.22
CA ASP A 894 -24.93 -34.43 8.18
C ASP A 894 -26.14 -33.63 8.64
N ARG A 895 -26.47 -33.84 9.92
CA ARG A 895 -27.64 -33.25 10.57
C ARG A 895 -27.62 -31.72 10.54
N GLN A 896 -26.45 -31.12 10.78
CA GLN A 896 -26.30 -29.67 10.86
C GLN A 896 -26.46 -29.02 9.49
N ALA A 897 -25.81 -29.58 8.46
CA ALA A 897 -25.92 -29.11 7.09
C ALA A 897 -27.34 -29.28 6.54
N ALA A 898 -27.95 -30.44 6.78
CA ALA A 898 -29.32 -30.73 6.37
C ALA A 898 -30.33 -29.78 7.05
N LEU A 899 -30.15 -29.47 8.34
CA LEU A 899 -31.01 -28.58 9.09
C LEU A 899 -30.86 -27.12 8.64
N ALA A 900 -29.63 -26.65 8.42
CA ALA A 900 -29.36 -25.30 7.91
C ALA A 900 -29.98 -25.09 6.50
N VAL A 901 -29.78 -26.04 5.59
CA VAL A 901 -30.36 -25.99 4.23
C VAL A 901 -31.89 -26.05 4.28
N ALA A 902 -32.47 -26.89 5.15
CA ALA A 902 -33.91 -26.94 5.34
C ALA A 902 -34.50 -25.62 5.80
N ILE A 903 -33.96 -25.03 6.86
CA ILE A 903 -34.46 -23.78 7.44
C ILE A 903 -34.36 -22.64 6.42
N GLU A 904 -33.27 -22.57 5.65
CA GLU A 904 -33.13 -21.57 4.58
C GLU A 904 -34.24 -21.70 3.54
N LEU A 905 -34.46 -22.91 3.00
CA LEU A 905 -35.53 -23.16 2.02
C LEU A 905 -36.92 -22.82 2.60
N LEU A 906 -37.17 -23.20 3.85
CA LEU A 906 -38.44 -22.93 4.53
C LEU A 906 -38.66 -21.43 4.81
N SER A 907 -37.60 -20.67 5.10
CA SER A 907 -37.69 -19.20 5.25
C SER A 907 -38.11 -18.52 3.94
N GLN A 908 -37.71 -19.10 2.79
CA GLN A 908 -38.15 -18.69 1.46
C GLN A 908 -39.54 -19.25 1.08
N LYS A 909 -40.25 -19.88 2.04
CA LYS A 909 -41.55 -20.53 1.85
C LYS A 909 -41.55 -21.64 0.80
N LYS A 910 -40.41 -22.34 0.63
CA LYS A 910 -40.27 -23.48 -0.29
C LYS A 910 -40.57 -24.80 0.42
N ILE A 911 -41.44 -25.61 -0.16
CA ILE A 911 -41.86 -26.89 0.45
C ILE A 911 -40.76 -27.95 0.39
N GLU A 912 -39.79 -27.78 -0.52
CA GLU A 912 -38.61 -28.62 -0.70
C GLU A 912 -37.75 -28.70 0.57
N GLY A 913 -37.78 -27.67 1.42
CA GLY A 913 -37.11 -27.69 2.72
C GLY A 913 -37.64 -28.74 3.69
N LEU A 914 -38.84 -29.31 3.47
CA LEU A 914 -39.34 -30.45 4.24
C LEU A 914 -38.61 -31.76 3.91
N ILE A 915 -37.94 -31.86 2.76
CA ILE A 915 -37.25 -33.09 2.34
C ILE A 915 -36.03 -33.37 3.24
N PRO A 916 -35.07 -32.44 3.42
CA PRO A 916 -33.95 -32.65 4.35
C PRO A 916 -34.41 -32.90 5.80
N VAL A 917 -35.47 -32.21 6.25
CA VAL A 917 -36.01 -32.39 7.62
C VAL A 917 -36.58 -33.79 7.82
N ASN A 918 -37.36 -34.29 6.86
CA ASN A 918 -37.91 -35.65 6.92
C ASN A 918 -36.81 -36.71 6.85
N HIS A 919 -35.74 -36.43 6.11
CA HIS A 919 -34.56 -37.28 6.05
C HIS A 919 -33.91 -37.42 7.44
N ILE A 920 -33.62 -36.29 8.12
CA ILE A 920 -33.06 -36.29 9.49
C ILE A 920 -33.97 -37.03 10.48
N LEU A 921 -35.28 -36.77 10.44
CA LEU A 921 -36.26 -37.45 11.31
C LEU A 921 -36.35 -38.96 11.05
N GLY A 922 -36.02 -39.41 9.85
CA GLY A 922 -35.91 -40.83 9.51
C GLY A 922 -34.67 -41.50 10.10
N LEU A 923 -33.61 -40.73 10.37
CA LEU A 923 -32.34 -41.21 10.93
C LEU A 923 -32.32 -41.20 12.47
N ASP A 924 -33.06 -40.30 13.11
CA ASP A 924 -33.09 -40.16 14.58
C ASP A 924 -34.51 -39.82 15.09
N PRO A 925 -35.16 -40.72 15.84
CA PRO A 925 -36.53 -40.51 16.33
C PRO A 925 -36.66 -39.44 17.42
N THR A 926 -35.56 -38.84 17.90
CA THR A 926 -35.56 -37.89 19.03
C THR A 926 -35.07 -36.49 18.67
N HIS A 927 -34.81 -36.19 17.39
CA HIS A 927 -34.24 -34.91 16.97
C HIS A 927 -35.24 -33.73 17.14
N GLN A 928 -35.21 -33.11 18.31
CA GLN A 928 -36.15 -32.06 18.73
C GLN A 928 -36.18 -30.87 17.76
N GLN A 929 -35.02 -30.36 17.34
CA GLN A 929 -34.94 -29.22 16.41
C GLN A 929 -35.59 -29.51 15.05
N ALA A 930 -35.26 -30.64 14.41
CA ALA A 930 -35.87 -31.04 13.14
C ALA A 930 -37.39 -31.23 13.26
N SER A 931 -37.88 -31.77 14.39
CA SER A 931 -39.32 -31.86 14.66
C SER A 931 -39.97 -30.49 14.78
N LEU A 932 -39.34 -29.54 15.49
CA LEU A 932 -39.83 -28.17 15.62
C LEU A 932 -39.85 -27.45 14.26
N VAL A 933 -38.77 -27.55 13.48
CA VAL A 933 -38.70 -27.02 12.11
C VAL A 933 -39.84 -27.57 11.25
N LYS A 934 -40.11 -28.87 11.32
CA LYS A 934 -41.24 -29.49 10.60
C LYS A 934 -42.60 -28.93 11.04
N GLN A 935 -42.81 -28.75 12.34
CA GLN A 935 -44.06 -28.21 12.88
C GLN A 935 -44.29 -26.76 12.43
N ILE A 936 -43.26 -25.90 12.53
CA ILE A 936 -43.31 -24.51 12.05
C ILE A 936 -43.60 -24.49 10.55
N ALA A 937 -42.91 -25.32 9.76
CA ALA A 937 -43.14 -25.42 8.31
C ALA A 937 -44.56 -25.87 7.95
N MET A 938 -45.14 -26.82 8.69
CA MET A 938 -46.53 -27.26 8.49
C MET A 938 -47.55 -26.16 8.79
N TRP A 939 -47.18 -25.16 9.61
CA TRP A 939 -48.02 -24.02 9.96
C TRP A 939 -47.79 -22.82 9.03
N GLU A 940 -46.54 -22.43 8.78
CA GLU A 940 -46.21 -21.25 7.98
C GLU A 940 -46.25 -21.48 6.47
N VAL A 941 -45.72 -22.62 6.01
CA VAL A 941 -45.43 -22.82 4.58
C VAL A 941 -46.53 -23.62 3.88
N VAL A 942 -46.96 -24.74 4.48
CA VAL A 942 -47.94 -25.64 3.85
C VAL A 942 -49.32 -25.01 3.61
N PRO A 943 -49.90 -24.22 4.54
CA PRO A 943 -51.21 -23.58 4.34
C PRO A 943 -51.19 -22.44 3.32
N GLN A 944 -50.03 -21.86 3.01
CA GLN A 944 -49.94 -20.82 1.96
C GLN A 944 -50.08 -21.40 0.54
N VAL A 945 -49.97 -22.73 0.40
CA VAL A 945 -50.07 -23.47 -0.88
C VAL A 945 -51.41 -24.21 -1.01
N LYS A 946 -52.17 -24.37 0.08
CA LYS A 946 -53.51 -24.99 0.09
C LYS A 946 -54.54 -24.06 0.74
N THR A 947 -55.73 -23.92 0.15
CA THR A 947 -56.84 -23.08 0.68
C THR A 947 -57.48 -23.65 1.95
N ALA A 948 -56.73 -23.84 3.03
CA ALA A 948 -57.21 -24.37 4.31
C ALA A 948 -56.99 -23.38 5.45
N SER A 949 -57.95 -23.33 6.37
CA SER A 949 -57.91 -22.56 7.63
C SER A 949 -56.68 -22.93 8.47
N SER A 950 -55.86 -21.93 8.83
CA SER A 950 -54.66 -22.11 9.65
C SER A 950 -55.00 -22.68 11.02
N PRO A 951 -54.28 -23.71 11.50
CA PRO A 951 -54.31 -24.10 12.90
C PRO A 951 -53.77 -22.97 13.79
N ALA A 952 -54.17 -22.97 15.07
CA ALA A 952 -53.64 -22.03 16.06
C ALA A 952 -52.10 -22.13 16.13
N GLN A 953 -51.43 -20.98 16.22
CA GLN A 953 -49.96 -20.89 16.24
C GLN A 953 -49.42 -21.66 17.45
N PRO A 954 -48.51 -22.65 17.26
CA PRO A 954 -48.00 -23.44 18.35
C PRO A 954 -47.05 -22.61 19.22
N ASP A 955 -47.10 -22.80 20.54
CA ASP A 955 -46.07 -22.28 21.44
C ASP A 955 -44.75 -23.03 21.18
N LEU A 956 -43.69 -22.29 20.84
CA LEU A 956 -42.37 -22.84 20.52
C LEU A 956 -41.40 -22.60 21.67
N TYR A 957 -41.01 -23.68 22.34
CA TYR A 957 -39.97 -23.66 23.36
C TYR A 957 -38.72 -24.39 22.86
N PHE A 958 -37.57 -23.78 23.08
CA PHE A 958 -36.26 -24.31 22.75
C PHE A 958 -35.44 -24.43 24.04
N ASP A 959 -34.81 -25.58 24.25
CA ASP A 959 -33.95 -25.79 25.41
C ASP A 959 -32.62 -25.05 25.17
N TYR A 960 -32.39 -23.96 25.92
CA TYR A 960 -31.23 -23.07 25.79
C TYR A 960 -30.64 -22.81 27.18
N GLU A 961 -29.39 -23.19 27.42
CA GLU A 961 -28.70 -23.02 28.72
C GLU A 961 -29.56 -23.46 29.92
N ASN A 962 -30.14 -24.66 29.86
CA ASN A 962 -31.06 -25.22 30.87
C ASN A 962 -32.35 -24.39 31.14
N CYS A 963 -32.65 -23.40 30.29
CA CYS A 963 -33.90 -22.66 30.28
C CYS A 963 -34.78 -23.09 29.09
N LYS A 964 -36.09 -22.93 29.21
CA LYS A 964 -37.04 -23.12 28.10
C LYS A 964 -37.30 -21.79 27.45
N LEU A 965 -36.45 -21.43 26.50
CA LEU A 965 -36.54 -20.19 25.74
C LEU A 965 -37.75 -20.23 24.82
N PHE A 966 -38.71 -19.33 25.03
CA PHE A 966 -39.83 -19.14 24.13
C PHE A 966 -39.37 -18.35 22.91
N LEU A 967 -39.57 -18.91 21.72
CA LEU A 967 -39.19 -18.31 20.45
C LEU A 967 -40.44 -17.96 19.64
N GLU A 968 -40.31 -16.95 18.79
CA GLU A 968 -41.34 -16.69 17.78
C GLU A 968 -41.36 -17.89 16.82
N PRO A 969 -42.50 -18.57 16.62
CA PRO A 969 -42.59 -19.74 15.74
C PRO A 969 -42.66 -19.30 14.27
N SER A 970 -41.65 -18.55 13.84
CA SER A 970 -41.51 -18.04 12.49
C SER A 970 -40.09 -18.19 11.95
N PHE A 971 -39.97 -18.64 10.71
CA PHE A 971 -38.71 -18.58 9.97
C PHE A 971 -38.37 -17.17 9.50
N SER A 972 -39.22 -16.17 9.74
CA SER A 972 -38.86 -14.76 9.52
C SER A 972 -38.03 -14.19 10.68
N SER A 973 -38.08 -14.83 11.85
CA SER A 973 -37.23 -14.47 13.00
C SER A 973 -35.83 -15.05 12.82
N ILE A 974 -34.82 -14.17 12.73
CA ILE A 974 -33.41 -14.59 12.67
C ILE A 974 -33.03 -15.38 13.93
N VAL A 975 -33.56 -15.00 15.09
CA VAL A 975 -33.28 -15.68 16.36
C VAL A 975 -33.73 -17.13 16.32
N THR A 976 -34.97 -17.35 15.88
CA THR A 976 -35.54 -18.69 15.71
C THR A 976 -34.75 -19.51 14.72
N ARG A 977 -34.36 -18.93 13.57
CA ARG A 977 -33.60 -19.64 12.56
C ARG A 977 -32.22 -20.09 13.06
N VAL A 978 -31.48 -19.20 13.71
CA VAL A 978 -30.11 -19.50 14.17
C VAL A 978 -30.15 -20.59 15.24
N LEU A 979 -30.98 -20.43 16.27
CA LEU A 979 -31.07 -21.40 17.37
C LEU A 979 -31.55 -22.78 16.89
N LEU A 980 -32.54 -22.82 15.99
CA LEU A 980 -33.00 -24.09 15.43
C LEU A 980 -31.94 -24.79 14.57
N ALA A 981 -31.06 -24.08 13.87
CA ALA A 981 -30.01 -24.71 13.06
C ALA A 981 -28.76 -25.09 13.86
N GLN A 982 -28.34 -24.25 14.80
CA GLN A 982 -27.02 -24.36 15.40
C GLN A 982 -27.02 -24.91 16.83
N GLY A 983 -28.15 -24.87 17.54
CA GLY A 983 -28.16 -25.18 18.97
C GLY A 983 -27.85 -23.98 19.86
N GLU A 984 -27.06 -23.02 19.36
CA GLU A 984 -26.57 -21.86 20.11
C GLU A 984 -26.59 -20.57 19.26
N TRP A 985 -26.25 -19.45 19.89
CA TRP A 985 -26.10 -18.14 19.24
C TRP A 985 -24.70 -17.98 18.62
N PHE A 986 -24.60 -17.25 17.51
CA PHE A 986 -23.41 -17.28 16.64
C PHE A 986 -22.28 -16.34 17.08
N GLU A 987 -22.57 -15.35 17.92
CA GLU A 987 -21.60 -14.36 18.40
C GLU A 987 -20.54 -14.98 19.32
N ASP A 988 -19.28 -14.60 19.12
CA ASP A 988 -18.14 -15.14 19.86
C ASP A 988 -18.23 -14.77 21.36
N GLU A 989 -18.81 -13.62 21.69
CA GLU A 989 -18.94 -13.08 23.05
C GLU A 989 -19.90 -13.90 23.94
N ILE A 990 -20.77 -14.73 23.36
CA ILE A 990 -21.58 -15.69 24.12
C ILE A 990 -20.67 -16.64 24.91
N SER A 991 -19.56 -17.08 24.31
CA SER A 991 -18.58 -17.93 24.97
C SER A 991 -17.82 -17.18 26.07
N PHE A 992 -17.53 -15.88 25.86
CA PHE A 992 -16.98 -15.02 26.90
C PHE A 992 -17.96 -14.92 28.09
N CYS A 993 -19.24 -14.63 27.86
CA CYS A 993 -20.26 -14.56 28.91
C CYS A 993 -20.39 -15.88 29.68
N LYS A 994 -20.35 -17.03 28.99
CA LYS A 994 -20.35 -18.36 29.63
C LYS A 994 -19.16 -18.55 30.57
N HIS A 995 -17.99 -18.04 30.18
CA HIS A 995 -16.77 -18.18 30.96
C HIS A 995 -16.67 -17.14 32.09
N PHE A 996 -17.09 -15.91 31.85
CA PHE A 996 -17.00 -14.81 32.81
C PHE A 996 -18.09 -14.85 33.88
N LEU A 997 -19.36 -15.07 33.51
CA LEU A 997 -20.48 -14.96 34.44
C LEU A 997 -20.50 -16.11 35.46
N ARG A 998 -20.64 -15.74 36.74
CA ARG A 998 -20.66 -16.65 37.90
C ARG A 998 -21.91 -16.40 38.76
N GLN A 999 -22.22 -17.35 39.63
CA GLN A 999 -23.34 -17.22 40.57
C GLN A 999 -23.23 -15.96 41.43
N GLY A 1000 -24.35 -15.23 41.59
CA GLY A 1000 -24.43 -14.01 42.40
C GLY A 1000 -24.11 -12.71 41.66
N MET A 1001 -23.65 -12.77 40.41
CA MET A 1001 -23.37 -11.57 39.61
C MET A 1001 -24.65 -10.86 39.16
N ASN A 1002 -24.56 -9.56 38.86
CA ASN A 1002 -25.67 -8.77 38.32
C ASN A 1002 -25.36 -8.27 36.91
N VAL A 1003 -26.32 -8.46 36.00
CA VAL A 1003 -26.17 -8.17 34.56
C VAL A 1003 -27.26 -7.20 34.10
N ILE A 1004 -26.90 -6.27 33.22
CA ILE A 1004 -27.87 -5.46 32.47
C ILE A 1004 -27.75 -5.85 31.00
N ASP A 1005 -28.89 -6.16 30.37
CA ASP A 1005 -29.01 -6.49 28.95
C ASP A 1005 -29.88 -5.43 28.29
N VAL A 1006 -29.27 -4.57 27.47
CA VAL A 1006 -29.92 -3.44 26.80
C VAL A 1006 -30.19 -3.81 25.35
N GLY A 1007 -31.44 -3.68 24.93
CA GLY A 1007 -31.90 -4.23 23.64
C GLY A 1007 -32.04 -5.74 23.70
N ALA A 1008 -32.59 -6.24 24.82
CA ALA A 1008 -32.60 -7.65 25.15
C ALA A 1008 -33.34 -8.53 24.13
N ASN A 1009 -34.17 -7.95 23.25
CA ASN A 1009 -34.93 -8.66 22.22
C ASN A 1009 -35.74 -9.83 22.85
N VAL A 1010 -35.69 -11.03 22.28
CA VAL A 1010 -36.33 -12.24 22.88
C VAL A 1010 -35.52 -12.87 24.03
N GLY A 1011 -34.37 -12.29 24.40
CA GLY A 1011 -33.63 -12.59 25.63
C GLY A 1011 -32.47 -13.58 25.50
N VAL A 1012 -31.81 -13.68 24.34
CA VAL A 1012 -30.69 -14.65 24.14
C VAL A 1012 -29.56 -14.44 25.15
N TYR A 1013 -29.11 -13.19 25.34
CA TYR A 1013 -28.14 -12.84 26.38
C TYR A 1013 -28.76 -12.87 27.78
N THR A 1014 -29.96 -12.29 27.94
CA THR A 1014 -30.70 -12.27 29.21
C THR A 1014 -30.80 -13.65 29.87
N PHE A 1015 -31.23 -14.68 29.15
CA PHE A 1015 -31.47 -16.01 29.72
C PHE A 1015 -30.19 -16.84 29.87
N LEU A 1016 -29.17 -16.61 29.02
CA LEU A 1016 -27.82 -17.10 29.28
C LEU A 1016 -27.30 -16.53 30.60
N ALA A 1017 -27.39 -15.22 30.79
CA ALA A 1017 -26.95 -14.56 32.02
C ALA A 1017 -27.74 -15.06 33.23
N ALA A 1018 -29.06 -15.15 33.14
CA ALA A 1018 -29.93 -15.59 34.24
C ALA A 1018 -29.56 -17.00 34.73
N HIS A 1019 -29.25 -17.90 33.80
CA HIS A 1019 -28.79 -19.23 34.14
C HIS A 1019 -27.44 -19.21 34.89
N ARG A 1020 -26.48 -18.41 34.41
CA ARG A 1020 -25.11 -18.35 34.96
C ARG A 1020 -25.06 -17.69 36.32
N VAL A 1021 -25.81 -16.60 36.52
CA VAL A 1021 -25.84 -15.86 37.79
C VAL A 1021 -26.68 -16.55 38.85
N GLY A 1022 -27.63 -17.39 38.44
CA GLY A 1022 -28.44 -18.20 39.34
C GLY A 1022 -29.33 -17.37 40.28
N PRO A 1023 -29.94 -18.02 41.29
CA PRO A 1023 -30.98 -17.39 42.13
C PRO A 1023 -30.46 -16.31 43.08
N THR A 1024 -29.14 -16.18 43.24
CA THR A 1024 -28.52 -15.17 44.09
C THR A 1024 -28.04 -13.94 43.32
N GLY A 1025 -28.07 -13.99 41.98
CA GLY A 1025 -27.77 -12.86 41.11
C GLY A 1025 -29.04 -12.27 40.49
N SER A 1026 -28.87 -11.31 39.60
CA SER A 1026 -30.01 -10.71 38.88
C SER A 1026 -29.66 -10.27 37.46
N VAL A 1027 -30.67 -10.27 36.58
CA VAL A 1027 -30.56 -9.76 35.21
C VAL A 1027 -31.64 -8.73 34.97
N ILE A 1028 -31.25 -7.53 34.55
CA ILE A 1028 -32.18 -6.46 34.13
C ILE A 1028 -32.19 -6.41 32.62
N ALA A 1029 -33.31 -6.80 32.00
CA ALA A 1029 -33.49 -6.80 30.56
C ALA A 1029 -34.34 -5.60 30.13
N ILE A 1030 -33.77 -4.71 29.34
CA ILE A 1030 -34.41 -3.50 28.84
C ILE A 1030 -34.74 -3.72 27.36
N GLU A 1031 -36.04 -3.71 27.03
CA GLU A 1031 -36.53 -3.95 25.67
C GLU A 1031 -37.79 -3.11 25.40
N PRO A 1032 -37.82 -2.27 24.36
CA PRO A 1032 -39.00 -1.46 24.02
C PRO A 1032 -40.11 -2.21 23.28
N THR A 1033 -39.81 -3.35 22.65
CA THR A 1033 -40.74 -4.05 21.74
C THR A 1033 -41.66 -5.01 22.51
N ALA A 1034 -42.97 -4.74 22.45
CA ALA A 1034 -43.98 -5.49 23.20
C ALA A 1034 -44.04 -6.99 22.85
N SER A 1035 -43.82 -7.37 21.58
CA SER A 1035 -43.79 -8.78 21.15
C SER A 1035 -42.59 -9.53 21.76
N CYS A 1036 -41.41 -8.91 21.77
CA CYS A 1036 -40.20 -9.45 22.39
C CYS A 1036 -40.39 -9.65 23.90
N LEU A 1037 -40.95 -8.66 24.59
CA LEU A 1037 -41.31 -8.77 26.01
C LEU A 1037 -42.36 -9.87 26.27
N GLN A 1038 -43.30 -10.10 25.35
CA GLN A 1038 -44.25 -11.20 25.49
C GLN A 1038 -43.53 -12.55 25.41
N CYS A 1039 -42.56 -12.72 24.51
CA CYS A 1039 -41.71 -13.90 24.44
C CYS A 1039 -40.91 -14.08 25.75
N MET A 1040 -40.24 -13.03 26.22
CA MET A 1040 -39.47 -13.08 27.46
C MET A 1040 -40.34 -13.45 28.68
N ARG A 1041 -41.54 -12.87 28.83
CA ARG A 1041 -42.47 -13.22 29.92
C ARG A 1041 -42.86 -14.70 29.90
N LYS A 1042 -43.07 -15.28 28.71
CA LYS A 1042 -43.34 -16.72 28.56
C LYS A 1042 -42.11 -17.56 28.95
N THR A 1043 -40.90 -17.15 28.56
CA THR A 1043 -39.65 -17.82 28.96
C THR A 1043 -39.46 -17.80 30.48
N ILE A 1044 -39.64 -16.63 31.11
CA ILE A 1044 -39.51 -16.44 32.56
C ILE A 1044 -40.46 -17.40 33.28
N SER A 1045 -41.73 -17.42 32.89
CA SER A 1045 -42.73 -18.29 33.51
C SER A 1045 -42.45 -19.79 33.29
N ALA A 1046 -41.99 -20.16 32.09
CA ALA A 1046 -41.68 -21.55 31.76
C ALA A 1046 -40.41 -22.07 32.45
N SER A 1047 -39.51 -21.16 32.84
CA SER A 1047 -38.20 -21.49 33.43
C SER A 1047 -38.09 -21.12 34.91
N SER A 1048 -39.16 -20.60 35.52
CA SER A 1048 -39.20 -20.16 36.93
C SER A 1048 -38.12 -19.13 37.28
N LEU A 1049 -37.97 -18.10 36.44
CA LEU A 1049 -36.94 -17.06 36.57
C LEU A 1049 -37.49 -15.72 37.09
N GLU A 1050 -38.69 -15.71 37.68
CA GLU A 1050 -39.37 -14.48 38.14
C GLU A 1050 -38.57 -13.69 39.18
N ASP A 1051 -37.77 -14.39 39.98
CA ASP A 1051 -36.94 -13.78 41.03
C ASP A 1051 -35.54 -13.34 40.52
N VAL A 1052 -35.17 -13.71 39.29
CA VAL A 1052 -33.84 -13.45 38.71
C VAL A 1052 -33.91 -12.40 37.60
N VAL A 1053 -34.91 -12.49 36.72
CA VAL A 1053 -35.01 -11.65 35.51
C VAL A 1053 -36.04 -10.54 35.70
N PHE A 1054 -35.59 -9.31 35.52
CA PHE A 1054 -36.42 -8.12 35.62
C PHE A 1054 -36.56 -7.44 34.26
N LEU A 1055 -37.79 -7.46 33.72
CA LEU A 1055 -38.09 -6.83 32.43
C LEU A 1055 -38.45 -5.36 32.61
N ILE A 1056 -37.88 -4.50 31.76
CA ILE A 1056 -38.21 -3.08 31.66
C ILE A 1056 -38.68 -2.78 30.24
N GLU A 1057 -39.94 -2.37 30.11
CA GLU A 1057 -40.57 -2.00 28.84
C GLU A 1057 -40.26 -0.54 28.49
N ALA A 1058 -39.03 -0.32 28.01
CA ALA A 1058 -38.50 0.97 27.58
C ALA A 1058 -37.30 0.78 26.65
N ALA A 1059 -36.99 1.80 25.85
CA ALA A 1059 -35.69 1.96 25.22
C ALA A 1059 -34.72 2.62 26.22
N ALA A 1060 -33.43 2.30 26.15
CA ALA A 1060 -32.40 3.00 26.92
C ALA A 1060 -31.78 4.12 26.09
N GLY A 1061 -31.43 5.23 26.74
CA GLY A 1061 -30.78 6.38 26.08
C GLY A 1061 -30.14 7.34 27.08
N ASP A 1062 -29.87 8.57 26.64
CA ASP A 1062 -29.13 9.59 27.38
C ASP A 1062 -30.02 10.50 28.26
N HIS A 1063 -31.35 10.39 28.15
CA HIS A 1063 -32.31 11.14 28.95
C HIS A 1063 -33.61 10.37 29.20
N GLU A 1064 -34.40 10.84 30.16
CA GLU A 1064 -35.74 10.30 30.44
C GLU A 1064 -36.78 10.95 29.51
N GLY A 1065 -37.70 10.16 28.96
CA GLY A 1065 -38.76 10.69 28.10
C GLY A 1065 -39.50 9.63 27.30
N THR A 1066 -39.88 10.00 26.07
CA THR A 1066 -40.49 9.08 25.10
C THR A 1066 -39.86 9.30 23.74
N VAL A 1067 -39.67 8.24 22.98
CA VAL A 1067 -39.05 8.28 21.65
C VAL A 1067 -39.90 7.53 20.62
N GLN A 1068 -39.78 7.88 19.33
CA GLN A 1068 -40.39 7.11 18.24
C GLN A 1068 -39.45 5.98 17.81
N LEU A 1069 -39.92 4.74 17.96
CA LEU A 1069 -39.29 3.54 17.44
C LEU A 1069 -39.85 3.24 16.05
N GLN A 1070 -38.97 3.09 15.06
CA GLN A 1070 -39.37 2.56 13.75
C GLN A 1070 -39.30 1.03 13.80
N GLU A 1071 -40.45 0.37 13.71
CA GLU A 1071 -40.51 -1.09 13.63
C GLU A 1071 -40.30 -1.54 12.16
N GLU A 1072 -39.20 -2.25 11.88
CA GLU A 1072 -38.99 -2.93 10.60
C GLU A 1072 -39.61 -4.33 10.59
N ARG A 1073 -39.60 -5.03 9.43
CA ARG A 1073 -40.22 -6.36 9.26
C ARG A 1073 -39.66 -7.46 10.18
N ALA A 1074 -38.54 -7.23 10.86
CA ALA A 1074 -38.00 -8.07 11.92
C ALA A 1074 -37.54 -7.19 13.09
N SER A 1075 -37.74 -7.64 14.34
CA SER A 1075 -37.46 -6.84 15.55
C SER A 1075 -35.98 -6.50 15.77
N VAL A 1076 -35.06 -7.18 15.08
CA VAL A 1076 -33.59 -7.02 15.14
C VAL A 1076 -33.09 -5.94 14.16
N PHE A 1077 -33.97 -5.05 13.70
CA PHE A 1077 -33.62 -3.91 12.84
C PHE A 1077 -34.40 -2.65 13.27
N ASN A 1078 -34.88 -2.63 14.51
CA ASN A 1078 -35.68 -1.53 15.02
C ASN A 1078 -34.74 -0.37 15.40
N SER A 1079 -34.91 0.80 14.78
CA SER A 1079 -34.07 1.97 15.06
C SER A 1079 -34.84 3.11 15.70
N ILE A 1080 -34.11 3.97 16.42
CA ILE A 1080 -34.64 5.21 16.99
C ILE A 1080 -34.71 6.29 15.89
N GLY A 1081 -35.90 6.83 15.64
CA GLY A 1081 -36.12 7.88 14.64
C GLY A 1081 -35.72 9.28 15.13
N ASP A 1082 -34.97 10.02 14.30
CA ASP A 1082 -34.55 11.40 14.58
C ASP A 1082 -35.69 12.41 14.30
N SER A 1083 -36.12 13.18 15.30
CA SER A 1083 -37.28 14.08 15.20
C SER A 1083 -37.05 15.36 14.40
N LYS A 1084 -36.07 15.39 13.48
CA LYS A 1084 -35.61 16.59 12.74
C LYS A 1084 -35.45 16.42 11.23
N GLN A 1085 -36.23 15.57 10.56
CA GLN A 1085 -36.32 15.58 9.09
C GLN A 1085 -37.66 16.10 8.55
N ARG A 1086 -37.57 16.92 7.50
CA ARG A 1086 -38.69 17.59 6.81
C ARG A 1086 -39.62 16.58 6.11
N PRO A 1087 -40.90 16.92 5.93
CA PRO A 1087 -41.94 15.95 5.58
C PRO A 1087 -42.07 15.75 4.07
N GLU A 1088 -41.28 14.89 3.45
CA GLU A 1088 -41.67 14.27 2.18
C GLU A 1088 -41.32 12.78 2.19
N GLN A 1089 -42.38 11.96 2.27
CA GLN A 1089 -42.43 10.49 2.11
C GLN A 1089 -41.81 9.64 3.23
N VAL A 1090 -42.49 9.54 4.38
CA VAL A 1090 -42.30 8.44 5.34
C VAL A 1090 -43.67 7.83 5.65
N SER A 1091 -43.80 6.51 5.52
CA SER A 1091 -44.94 5.73 5.98
C SER A 1091 -45.10 5.86 7.50
N ASN A 1092 -46.32 6.14 7.94
CA ASN A 1092 -46.64 6.80 9.21
C ASN A 1092 -46.82 5.84 10.42
N ASP A 1093 -46.00 4.79 10.56
CA ASP A 1093 -46.22 3.68 11.52
C ASP A 1093 -45.18 3.59 12.67
N GLY A 1094 -44.53 4.70 13.05
CA GLY A 1094 -43.62 4.72 14.22
C GLY A 1094 -44.35 4.60 15.55
N LYS A 1095 -43.95 3.68 16.44
CA LYS A 1095 -44.54 3.47 17.76
C LYS A 1095 -43.82 4.30 18.82
N VAL A 1096 -44.56 5.03 19.65
CA VAL A 1096 -43.98 5.82 20.76
C VAL A 1096 -43.72 4.89 21.95
N VAL A 1097 -42.47 4.84 22.42
CA VAL A 1097 -42.03 4.03 23.57
C VAL A 1097 -41.36 4.92 24.62
N ASN A 1098 -41.33 4.46 25.87
CA ASN A 1098 -40.63 5.17 26.95
C ASN A 1098 -39.11 5.10 26.72
N LEU A 1099 -38.40 6.18 27.03
CA LEU A 1099 -36.94 6.27 27.02
C LEU A 1099 -36.46 6.47 28.46
N ILE A 1100 -35.48 5.67 28.88
CA ILE A 1100 -34.92 5.69 30.24
C ILE A 1100 -33.39 5.69 30.20
N THR A 1101 -32.76 6.19 31.26
CA THR A 1101 -31.30 6.16 31.42
C THR A 1101 -30.86 4.94 32.22
N LEU A 1102 -29.65 4.41 31.96
CA LEU A 1102 -29.09 3.33 32.79
C LEU A 1102 -28.91 3.78 34.25
N ASN A 1103 -28.59 5.05 34.48
CA ASN A 1103 -28.51 5.61 35.83
C ASN A 1103 -29.86 5.56 36.58
N SER A 1104 -30.99 5.82 35.91
CA SER A 1104 -32.30 5.75 36.58
C SER A 1104 -32.69 4.30 36.91
N VAL A 1105 -32.41 3.37 36.00
CA VAL A 1105 -32.59 1.92 36.23
C VAL A 1105 -31.77 1.47 37.44
N TRP A 1106 -30.48 1.80 37.45
CA TRP A 1106 -29.55 1.44 38.53
C TRP A 1106 -29.99 1.99 39.89
N ARG A 1107 -30.34 3.29 39.96
CA ARG A 1107 -30.84 3.93 41.19
C ARG A 1107 -32.16 3.35 41.68
N SER A 1108 -33.08 3.04 40.76
CA SER A 1108 -34.38 2.47 41.11
C SER A 1108 -34.26 1.12 41.83
N ARG A 1109 -33.12 0.44 41.66
CA ARG A 1109 -32.79 -0.84 42.30
C ARG A 1109 -31.91 -0.71 43.54
N GLY A 1110 -31.66 0.50 44.03
CA GLY A 1110 -30.81 0.74 45.19
C GLY A 1110 -29.32 0.64 44.87
N GLU A 1111 -28.94 0.98 43.64
CA GLU A 1111 -27.54 1.09 43.20
C GLU A 1111 -26.72 -0.21 43.40
N PRO A 1112 -27.20 -1.38 42.93
CA PRO A 1112 -26.47 -2.63 43.10
C PRO A 1112 -25.14 -2.61 42.32
N GLN A 1113 -24.16 -3.40 42.76
CA GLN A 1113 -22.96 -3.67 41.97
C GLN A 1113 -23.37 -4.39 40.68
N ILE A 1114 -23.00 -3.86 39.53
CA ILE A 1114 -23.20 -4.48 38.21
C ILE A 1114 -21.87 -5.06 37.75
N ASP A 1115 -21.87 -6.29 37.24
CA ASP A 1115 -20.67 -7.00 36.78
C ASP A 1115 -20.51 -6.96 35.26
N LEU A 1116 -21.63 -7.00 34.53
CA LEU A 1116 -21.67 -7.00 33.07
C LEU A 1116 -22.82 -6.14 32.54
N ILE A 1117 -22.56 -5.33 31.52
CA ILE A 1117 -23.59 -4.65 30.72
C ILE A 1117 -23.40 -5.08 29.25
N LYS A 1118 -24.40 -5.72 28.65
CA LYS A 1118 -24.49 -5.87 27.19
C LYS A 1118 -25.35 -4.75 26.62
N ILE A 1119 -24.84 -4.10 25.58
CA ILE A 1119 -25.51 -3.04 24.86
C ILE A 1119 -25.64 -3.46 23.40
N ASP A 1120 -26.87 -3.56 22.95
CA ASP A 1120 -27.27 -3.90 21.59
C ASP A 1120 -28.47 -3.04 21.21
N ALA A 1121 -28.22 -1.75 20.99
CA ALA A 1121 -29.29 -0.74 20.95
C ALA A 1121 -29.58 -0.28 19.52
N GLU A 1122 -29.21 -1.11 18.53
CA GLU A 1122 -29.48 -0.90 17.10
C GLU A 1122 -29.02 0.52 16.64
N GLY A 1123 -27.80 0.88 17.03
CA GLY A 1123 -27.17 2.17 16.68
C GLY A 1123 -27.31 3.27 17.74
N ALA A 1124 -27.90 3.00 18.90
CA ALA A 1124 -28.03 3.94 20.02
C ALA A 1124 -27.01 3.69 21.17
N GLU A 1125 -25.95 2.92 20.92
CA GLU A 1125 -24.98 2.50 21.94
C GLU A 1125 -24.35 3.70 22.67
N GLU A 1126 -24.05 4.77 21.91
CA GLU A 1126 -23.47 6.01 22.43
C GLU A 1126 -24.38 6.68 23.47
N GLN A 1127 -25.68 6.77 23.16
CA GLN A 1127 -26.68 7.41 24.01
C GLN A 1127 -26.92 6.56 25.26
N VAL A 1128 -26.97 5.23 25.13
CA VAL A 1128 -27.11 4.32 26.27
C VAL A 1128 -25.93 4.47 27.24
N VAL A 1129 -24.69 4.48 26.74
CA VAL A 1129 -23.49 4.67 27.57
C VAL A 1129 -23.50 6.06 28.21
N SER A 1130 -23.89 7.11 27.48
CA SER A 1130 -24.04 8.47 28.01
C SER A 1130 -25.05 8.56 29.16
N GLY A 1131 -26.16 7.83 29.07
CA GLY A 1131 -27.16 7.72 30.14
C GLY A 1131 -26.71 6.88 31.35
N GLY A 1132 -25.56 6.22 31.27
CA GLY A 1132 -25.02 5.31 32.30
C GLY A 1132 -23.73 5.78 32.96
N LEU A 1133 -23.26 7.02 32.71
CA LEU A 1133 -21.94 7.47 33.16
C LEU A 1133 -21.69 7.34 34.67
N GLU A 1134 -22.70 7.54 35.50
CA GLU A 1134 -22.54 7.43 36.96
C GLU A 1134 -22.40 5.97 37.39
N LEU A 1135 -23.23 5.08 36.82
CA LEU A 1135 -23.11 3.63 37.01
C LEU A 1135 -21.72 3.13 36.55
N LEU A 1136 -21.27 3.55 35.36
CA LEU A 1136 -20.00 3.11 34.77
C LEU A 1136 -18.79 3.60 35.57
N ALA A 1137 -18.86 4.82 36.12
CA ALA A 1137 -17.80 5.39 36.95
C ALA A 1137 -17.79 4.83 38.38
N ALA A 1138 -18.93 4.42 38.92
CA ALA A 1138 -19.03 3.90 40.28
C ALA A 1138 -18.75 2.39 40.39
N GLY A 1139 -19.26 1.60 39.44
CA GLY A 1139 -19.25 0.14 39.51
C GLY A 1139 -18.21 -0.55 38.61
N HIS A 1140 -17.65 0.15 37.63
CA HIS A 1140 -16.72 -0.39 36.63
C HIS A 1140 -17.14 -1.73 35.98
N PRO A 1141 -18.41 -1.92 35.58
CA PRO A 1141 -18.85 -3.19 34.98
C PRO A 1141 -18.11 -3.46 33.67
N ILE A 1142 -17.91 -4.73 33.31
CA ILE A 1142 -17.47 -5.07 31.96
C ILE A 1142 -18.60 -4.67 31.00
N VAL A 1143 -18.27 -4.00 29.89
CA VAL A 1143 -19.26 -3.54 28.90
C VAL A 1143 -19.03 -4.25 27.57
N ILE A 1144 -20.03 -4.94 27.05
CA ILE A 1144 -20.03 -5.48 25.70
C ILE A 1144 -20.94 -4.59 24.86
N PHE A 1145 -20.45 -4.04 23.76
CA PHE A 1145 -21.24 -3.18 22.88
C PHE A 1145 -21.03 -3.52 21.41
N GLU A 1146 -22.06 -3.31 20.61
CA GLU A 1146 -22.02 -3.53 19.15
C GLU A 1146 -21.08 -2.52 18.46
N ASN A 1147 -20.30 -3.00 17.49
CA ASN A 1147 -19.30 -2.24 16.75
C ASN A 1147 -19.81 -1.74 15.39
N GLU A 1148 -20.70 -2.48 14.74
CA GLU A 1148 -21.20 -2.19 13.39
C GLU A 1148 -22.73 -2.15 13.35
N HIS A 1149 -23.31 -1.07 12.83
CA HIS A 1149 -24.74 -1.01 12.51
C HIS A 1149 -24.97 -0.49 11.10
N VAL A 1150 -25.71 -1.24 10.26
CA VAL A 1150 -26.13 -0.90 8.89
C VAL A 1150 -25.03 -0.16 8.10
N SER A 1151 -23.86 -0.79 7.98
CA SER A 1151 -22.67 -0.31 7.24
C SER A 1151 -21.99 0.96 7.78
N LYS A 1152 -22.18 1.30 9.07
CA LYS A 1152 -21.39 2.29 9.81
C LYS A 1152 -20.74 1.66 11.04
N VAL A 1153 -19.46 1.93 11.24
CA VAL A 1153 -18.75 1.58 12.48
C VAL A 1153 -19.17 2.57 13.56
N THR A 1154 -20.01 2.13 14.49
CA THR A 1154 -20.52 2.92 15.63
C THR A 1154 -19.64 2.74 16.87
N GLY A 1155 -18.91 1.62 16.98
CA GLY A 1155 -18.13 1.27 18.17
C GLY A 1155 -17.07 2.29 18.56
N THR A 1156 -16.49 3.02 17.60
CA THR A 1156 -15.51 4.09 17.88
C THR A 1156 -16.14 5.27 18.63
N ALA A 1157 -17.42 5.58 18.43
CA ALA A 1157 -18.10 6.67 19.14
C ALA A 1157 -18.34 6.29 20.61
N THR A 1158 -18.82 5.07 20.85
CA THR A 1158 -18.98 4.50 22.19
C THR A 1158 -17.67 4.44 22.96
N ALA A 1159 -16.59 4.02 22.30
CA ALA A 1159 -15.25 3.96 22.89
C ALA A 1159 -14.75 5.34 23.38
N LYS A 1160 -15.05 6.42 22.67
CA LYS A 1160 -14.67 7.79 23.08
C LYS A 1160 -15.31 8.24 24.39
N ILE A 1161 -16.42 7.63 24.80
CA ILE A 1161 -17.09 7.92 26.06
C ILE A 1161 -16.51 7.07 27.20
N LEU A 1162 -16.16 5.81 26.91
CA LEU A 1162 -15.61 4.87 27.90
C LEU A 1162 -14.13 5.10 28.18
N GLU A 1163 -13.34 5.55 27.21
CA GLU A 1163 -11.89 5.79 27.34
C GLU A 1163 -11.55 6.84 28.43
N PRO A 1164 -12.25 7.99 28.53
CA PRO A 1164 -12.06 8.92 29.66
C PRO A 1164 -12.40 8.36 31.04
N LEU A 1165 -13.21 7.29 31.10
CA LEU A 1165 -13.52 6.57 32.34
C LEU A 1165 -12.47 5.49 32.67
N GLY A 1166 -11.42 5.34 31.85
CA GLY A 1166 -10.30 4.44 32.08
C GLY A 1166 -10.46 3.04 31.50
N TYR A 1167 -11.47 2.78 30.67
CA TYR A 1167 -11.67 1.46 30.05
C TYR A 1167 -10.67 1.17 28.92
N GLU A 1168 -10.27 -0.09 28.83
CA GLU A 1168 -9.49 -0.66 27.73
C GLU A 1168 -10.38 -1.59 26.90
N PHE A 1169 -10.06 -1.77 25.62
CA PHE A 1169 -10.93 -2.44 24.64
C PHE A 1169 -10.32 -3.75 24.14
N TYR A 1170 -11.15 -4.77 24.02
CA TYR A 1170 -10.76 -6.13 23.69
C TYR A 1170 -11.75 -6.77 22.69
N THR A 1171 -11.24 -7.66 21.85
CA THR A 1171 -12.03 -8.63 21.09
C THR A 1171 -11.84 -10.02 21.68
N TYR A 1172 -12.86 -10.88 21.61
CA TYR A 1172 -12.79 -12.24 22.16
C TYR A 1172 -12.56 -13.30 21.07
N ASN A 1173 -11.56 -14.15 21.27
CA ASN A 1173 -11.29 -15.31 20.43
C ASN A 1173 -11.76 -16.59 21.13
N ARG A 1174 -12.92 -17.11 20.70
CA ARG A 1174 -13.52 -18.33 21.27
C ARG A 1174 -12.67 -19.60 21.16
N PHE A 1175 -11.73 -19.70 20.21
CA PHE A 1175 -10.92 -20.91 20.03
C PHE A 1175 -9.78 -20.99 21.01
N LEU A 1176 -9.19 -19.84 21.32
CA LEU A 1176 -8.15 -19.72 22.33
C LEU A 1176 -8.73 -19.50 23.73
N ASN A 1177 -10.03 -19.16 23.82
CA ASN A 1177 -10.66 -18.55 24.99
C ASN A 1177 -9.83 -17.35 25.49
N LYS A 1178 -9.40 -16.49 24.54
CA LYS A 1178 -8.54 -15.35 24.82
C LYS A 1178 -9.11 -14.01 24.35
N LEU A 1179 -8.91 -12.97 25.16
CA LEU A 1179 -9.14 -11.57 24.87
C LEU A 1179 -7.87 -10.97 24.27
N THR A 1180 -8.03 -10.28 23.15
CA THR A 1180 -6.96 -9.55 22.47
C THR A 1180 -7.27 -8.07 22.51
N MET A 1181 -6.33 -7.28 23.04
CA MET A 1181 -6.48 -5.83 23.14
C MET A 1181 -6.54 -5.20 21.74
N VAL A 1182 -7.46 -4.25 21.56
CA VAL A 1182 -7.67 -3.53 20.30
C VAL A 1182 -7.76 -2.03 20.54
N ARG A 1183 -7.36 -1.23 19.56
CA ARG A 1183 -7.50 0.23 19.60
C ARG A 1183 -8.74 0.69 18.84
N PRO A 1184 -9.47 1.74 19.28
CA PRO A 1184 -10.67 2.24 18.61
C PRO A 1184 -10.53 2.58 17.12
N GLN A 1185 -9.33 2.95 16.66
CA GLN A 1185 -9.05 3.24 15.24
C GLN A 1185 -8.67 1.98 14.43
N GLN A 1186 -8.54 0.83 15.08
CA GLN A 1186 -8.07 -0.44 14.51
C GLN A 1186 -9.05 -1.57 14.78
N TYR A 1187 -10.30 -1.27 15.14
CA TYR A 1187 -11.31 -2.30 15.28
C TYR A 1187 -11.44 -3.07 13.96
N PRO A 1188 -11.33 -4.41 14.01
CA PRO A 1188 -11.54 -5.21 12.81
C PRO A 1188 -12.94 -4.97 12.29
N VAL A 1189 -13.09 -4.77 10.98
CA VAL A 1189 -14.40 -4.76 10.29
C VAL A 1189 -15.16 -6.09 10.53
N SER A 1190 -14.45 -7.16 10.90
CA SER A 1190 -15.03 -8.45 11.24
C SER A 1190 -15.48 -8.62 12.69
N ALA A 1191 -15.18 -7.68 13.59
CA ALA A 1191 -15.57 -7.76 15.00
C ALA A 1191 -16.94 -7.12 15.20
N LEU A 1192 -17.97 -7.95 15.43
CA LEU A 1192 -19.35 -7.49 15.64
C LEU A 1192 -19.53 -6.77 16.98
N ASN A 1193 -18.91 -7.26 18.05
CA ASN A 1193 -18.94 -6.63 19.37
C ASN A 1193 -17.53 -6.29 19.86
N ILE A 1194 -17.44 -5.31 20.75
CA ILE A 1194 -16.23 -4.96 21.51
C ILE A 1194 -16.50 -5.14 22.99
N ILE A 1195 -15.50 -5.66 23.71
CA ILE A 1195 -15.54 -5.82 25.16
C ILE A 1195 -14.65 -4.72 25.78
N ALA A 1196 -15.26 -3.80 26.52
CA ALA A 1196 -14.56 -2.81 27.32
C ALA A 1196 -14.40 -3.31 28.76
N ILE A 1197 -13.15 -3.29 29.25
CA ILE A 1197 -12.78 -3.75 30.58
C ILE A 1197 -11.97 -2.65 31.27
N HIS A 1198 -12.35 -2.31 32.50
CA HIS A 1198 -11.58 -1.37 33.30
C HIS A 1198 -10.35 -2.07 33.90
N PRO A 1199 -9.16 -1.44 33.98
CA PRO A 1199 -7.94 -2.05 34.50
C PRO A 1199 -8.07 -2.67 35.89
N LEU A 1200 -8.95 -2.13 36.74
CA LEU A 1200 -9.23 -2.67 38.07
C LEU A 1200 -9.91 -4.05 38.05
N ASP A 1201 -10.53 -4.42 36.92
CA ASP A 1201 -11.26 -5.67 36.74
C ASP A 1201 -10.51 -6.68 35.86
N LEU A 1202 -9.29 -6.36 35.39
CA LEU A 1202 -8.48 -7.28 34.58
C LEU A 1202 -8.16 -8.59 35.31
N GLU A 1203 -8.02 -8.58 36.64
CA GLU A 1203 -7.83 -9.80 37.42
C GLU A 1203 -9.00 -10.77 37.29
N LYS A 1204 -10.23 -10.27 37.07
CA LYS A 1204 -11.42 -11.12 36.89
C LYS A 1204 -11.39 -11.91 35.57
N VAL A 1205 -10.56 -11.50 34.63
CA VAL A 1205 -10.41 -12.11 33.30
C VAL A 1205 -8.94 -12.46 32.98
N ALA A 1206 -8.06 -12.53 33.98
CA ALA A 1206 -6.62 -12.68 33.76
C ALA A 1206 -6.24 -13.99 33.04
N ASP A 1207 -7.01 -15.06 33.26
CA ASP A 1207 -6.85 -16.33 32.55
C ASP A 1207 -7.25 -16.21 31.06
N MET A 1208 -8.04 -15.20 30.70
CA MET A 1208 -8.49 -14.93 29.34
C MET A 1208 -7.60 -13.92 28.62
N ILE A 1209 -6.72 -13.16 29.26
CA ILE A 1209 -5.88 -12.19 28.52
C ILE A 1209 -4.78 -12.92 27.75
N SER A 1210 -4.61 -12.61 26.46
CA SER A 1210 -3.42 -13.03 25.69
C SER A 1210 -2.23 -12.15 26.08
N VAL A 1211 -1.11 -12.75 26.48
CA VAL A 1211 0.14 -12.02 26.76
C VAL A 1211 0.77 -11.53 25.46
#